data_AF-A0A9X5EFI6-F1
#
_entry.id   AF-A0A9X5EFI6-F1
#
_cell.length_a   1.000
_cell.length_b   1.000
_cell.length_c   1.000
_cell.angle_alpha   90.00
_cell.angle_beta   90.00
_cell.angle_gamma   90.00
#
_symmetry.space_group_name_H-M   'P 1'
#
loop_
_entity.id
_entity.type
_entity.pdbx_description
1 polymer ?
#
loop_
_entity_poly.entity_id
_entity_poly.type
_entity_poly.pdbx_seq_one_letter_code
_entity_poly.pdbx_strand_id
1 'polypeptide(L)'
;MFSRDRRRFLHAAGATVAASLVAQGFPAAIAKALATPPDRRTGTIADVEHVVVLMQENRSFDHYFGSLRGVRGFGDPRVLELGNGDPVWRQPLGDARTKFWKSRGVGDDVAWVYPFHLDTHASGDHHEGTDHGWSSGHGAWNLGRNNRWIEQKQDVLTMAFLRRDDAAFHYALADAFTICDAYHASALADTAINRIYLWSGTSDPSGRLGSKDNGPGTEERPETNGYTWTTYPERLEKAGISWRVYQGGTGEPGSPTDNYTDNSLEFFARYQVKEGADPAGPLVRNGVSTHTLRDLRNDVLHDRLPQVTWIVAPYKYSEHPNASPVDGAHYIRKVIEALTANAKVWSRTVLFLNYDENDGFFDHVVPPAPPLSSGEDGEGMVSRELVASLRDEIMDLDRHPRIAAPVVPGSDPGGLQPVGLGNRVPMIVVSPWTRGGWVCSETFDHTSVLRFLEKRFGVEEPNISGWRRAVCGDLTSAFDFAGTSDSAMPKLGVPAGSNAKAPILVPARQAMPTQEPGSRPARPLAYAWSLRHRLDGGASHIAFDNHGRLGAAFLVYDGLRRDAPPRRYTVAAGDRIEDRWQLAKAGDAYDRRIHGPNGYFCALRGFADDPVEAEVRGVPRERRIEVVLSNRGSQPAACRVANAYDGVPAQTVEVPAGGSKTLAFDLSASAGWYDVAVAVPATPRYLRRYAGHHEDGRAATSDPGPKR
;
A
#
# COMPACT_ATOMS: atom_id res chain seq x y z
N MET A 1 29.89 -5.89 33.67
CA MET A 1 30.32 -4.51 33.98
C MET A 1 31.00 -3.93 32.73
N PHE A 2 30.27 -3.23 31.85
CA PHE A 2 30.88 -2.63 30.66
C PHE A 2 31.68 -1.38 31.08
N SER A 3 32.98 -1.32 30.73
CA SER A 3 33.87 -0.20 31.09
C SER A 3 33.34 1.16 30.60
N ARG A 4 33.47 2.21 31.44
CA ARG A 4 33.10 3.60 31.13
C ARG A 4 33.71 4.11 29.82
N ASP A 5 34.87 3.59 29.41
CA ASP A 5 35.58 4.03 28.21
C ASP A 5 34.91 3.55 26.92
N ARG A 6 34.36 2.33 26.89
CA ARG A 6 33.66 1.81 25.71
C ARG A 6 32.33 2.53 25.47
N ARG A 7 31.62 2.90 26.56
CA ARG A 7 30.40 3.72 26.48
C ARG A 7 30.72 5.11 25.94
N ARG A 8 31.78 5.77 26.44
CA ARG A 8 32.23 7.07 25.91
C ARG A 8 32.63 6.99 24.43
N PHE A 9 33.36 5.95 24.03
CA PHE A 9 33.75 5.73 22.63
C PHE A 9 32.54 5.56 21.70
N LEU A 10 31.56 4.71 22.07
CA LEU A 10 30.35 4.51 21.27
C LEU A 10 29.49 5.77 21.17
N HIS A 11 29.38 6.55 22.25
CA HIS A 11 28.71 7.85 22.21
C HIS A 11 29.44 8.85 21.30
N ALA A 12 30.76 8.94 21.36
CA ALA A 12 31.55 9.83 20.51
C ALA A 12 31.51 9.42 19.03
N ALA A 13 31.57 8.12 18.74
CA ALA A 13 31.43 7.57 17.40
C ALA A 13 30.05 7.85 16.81
N GLY A 14 28.98 7.60 17.57
CA GLY A 14 27.61 7.92 17.15
C GLY A 14 27.38 9.42 16.90
N ALA A 15 27.95 10.28 17.75
CA ALA A 15 27.90 11.73 17.56
C ALA A 15 28.62 12.20 16.28
N THR A 16 29.76 11.58 15.96
CA THR A 16 30.52 11.88 14.74
C THR A 16 29.74 11.46 13.49
N VAL A 17 29.11 10.28 13.51
CA VAL A 17 28.24 9.81 12.41
C VAL A 17 27.04 10.75 12.23
N ALA A 18 26.37 11.13 13.32
CA ALA A 18 25.22 12.04 13.26
C ALA A 18 25.61 13.42 12.68
N ALA A 19 26.76 13.98 13.08
CA ALA A 19 27.26 15.24 12.53
C ALA A 19 27.57 15.13 11.02
N SER A 20 28.14 14.01 10.57
CA SER A 20 28.35 13.75 9.14
C SER A 20 27.04 13.66 8.36
N LEU A 21 26.01 13.03 8.92
CA LEU A 21 24.69 12.93 8.28
C LEU A 21 23.99 14.29 8.18
N VAL A 22 24.11 15.13 9.21
CA VAL A 22 23.63 16.53 9.15
C VAL A 22 24.37 17.31 8.07
N ALA A 23 25.69 17.14 7.95
CA ALA A 23 26.48 17.76 6.87
C ALA A 23 26.08 17.24 5.46
N GLN A 24 25.47 16.06 5.37
CA GLN A 24 24.90 15.49 4.14
C GLN A 24 23.44 15.90 3.88
N GLY A 25 22.87 16.77 4.71
CA GLY A 25 21.54 17.34 4.52
C GLY A 25 20.40 16.64 5.28
N PHE A 26 20.68 15.63 6.13
CA PHE A 26 19.63 15.05 6.96
C PHE A 26 19.19 15.99 8.09
N PRO A 27 17.87 16.13 8.34
CA PRO A 27 17.37 16.72 9.58
C PRO A 27 17.98 16.05 10.81
N ALA A 28 18.33 16.83 11.84
CA ALA A 28 19.07 16.34 13.01
C ALA A 28 18.38 15.16 13.74
N ALA A 29 17.05 15.14 13.82
CA ALA A 29 16.29 14.05 14.40
C ALA A 29 16.48 12.73 13.62
N ILE A 30 16.42 12.80 12.27
CA ILE A 30 16.63 11.65 11.38
C ILE A 30 18.09 11.19 11.46
N ALA A 31 19.05 12.12 11.42
CA ALA A 31 20.48 11.82 11.55
C ALA A 31 20.80 11.08 12.86
N LYS A 32 20.22 11.52 13.98
CA LYS A 32 20.38 10.86 15.28
C LYS A 32 19.76 9.45 15.30
N ALA A 33 18.59 9.29 14.71
CA ALA A 33 17.92 7.99 14.60
C ALA A 33 18.77 7.01 13.77
N LEU A 34 19.29 7.45 12.62
CA LEU A 34 20.15 6.68 11.72
C LEU A 34 21.49 6.26 12.35
N ALA A 35 22.08 7.15 13.16
CA ALA A 35 23.38 6.93 13.79
C ALA A 35 23.34 5.84 14.88
N THR A 36 22.16 5.44 15.36
CA THR A 36 22.04 4.40 16.39
C THR A 36 21.87 3.03 15.73
N PRO A 37 22.79 2.07 15.95
CA PRO A 37 22.64 0.71 15.43
C PRO A 37 21.57 -0.08 16.23
N PRO A 38 20.99 -1.13 15.63
CA PRO A 38 20.08 -2.03 16.35
C PRO A 38 20.83 -2.83 17.42
N ASP A 39 20.18 -3.08 18.56
CA ASP A 39 20.64 -4.03 19.57
C ASP A 39 20.30 -5.46 19.13
N ARG A 40 21.10 -5.99 18.19
CA ARG A 40 20.96 -7.35 17.67
C ARG A 40 21.46 -8.35 18.70
N ARG A 41 20.52 -9.09 19.30
CA ARG A 41 20.77 -10.16 20.28
C ARG A 41 20.62 -11.53 19.64
N THR A 42 19.62 -11.67 18.76
CA THR A 42 19.27 -12.92 18.07
C THR A 42 19.32 -12.78 16.55
N GLY A 43 19.29 -11.56 16.01
CA GLY A 43 19.18 -11.32 14.57
C GLY A 43 17.78 -11.61 14.01
N THR A 44 16.76 -11.62 14.87
CA THR A 44 15.36 -11.89 14.51
C THR A 44 14.44 -10.80 15.05
N ILE A 45 13.14 -10.87 14.71
CA ILE A 45 12.11 -9.97 15.24
C ILE A 45 12.08 -9.91 16.78
N ALA A 46 12.52 -10.97 17.47
CA ALA A 46 12.56 -11.03 18.94
C ALA A 46 13.45 -9.93 19.56
N ASP A 47 14.36 -9.33 18.78
CA ASP A 47 15.23 -8.27 19.26
C ASP A 47 14.52 -6.93 19.45
N VAL A 48 13.41 -6.70 18.73
CA VAL A 48 12.51 -5.55 18.94
C VAL A 48 11.98 -5.62 20.37
N GLU A 49 11.93 -4.53 21.12
CA GLU A 49 11.34 -4.49 22.46
C GLU A 49 10.09 -3.60 22.49
N HIS A 50 10.10 -2.54 21.67
CA HIS A 50 9.04 -1.55 21.61
C HIS A 50 8.56 -1.35 20.16
N VAL A 51 7.26 -1.42 19.95
CA VAL A 51 6.60 -1.07 18.69
C VAL A 51 5.75 0.18 18.93
N VAL A 52 6.04 1.24 18.20
CA VAL A 52 5.35 2.53 18.27
C VAL A 52 4.61 2.74 16.95
N VAL A 53 3.33 3.08 17.01
CA VAL A 53 2.47 3.32 15.85
C VAL A 53 2.01 4.77 15.89
N LEU A 54 2.33 5.53 14.84
CA LEU A 54 1.80 6.86 14.58
C LEU A 54 1.07 6.83 13.24
N MET A 55 -0.24 7.03 13.29
CA MET A 55 -1.10 7.13 12.12
C MET A 55 -1.51 8.59 11.92
N GLN A 56 -1.05 9.17 10.81
CA GLN A 56 -1.43 10.50 10.34
C GLN A 56 -2.67 10.42 9.44
N GLU A 57 -3.13 11.59 9.01
CA GLU A 57 -4.27 11.90 8.16
C GLU A 57 -3.75 12.68 6.94
N ASN A 58 -4.47 12.93 5.86
CA ASN A 58 -5.14 11.98 4.99
C ASN A 58 -4.36 12.07 3.67
N ARG A 59 -3.63 11.05 3.21
CA ARG A 59 -2.72 11.21 2.04
C ARG A 59 -2.62 9.94 1.21
N SER A 60 -2.85 10.05 -0.10
CA SER A 60 -2.54 8.97 -1.04
C SER A 60 -1.04 8.80 -1.21
N PHE A 61 -0.60 7.59 -1.56
CA PHE A 61 0.81 7.33 -1.84
C PHE A 61 1.31 8.14 -3.03
N ASP A 62 0.59 8.18 -4.15
CA ASP A 62 0.99 8.97 -5.32
C ASP A 62 1.01 10.48 -5.03
N HIS A 63 0.11 10.98 -4.19
CA HIS A 63 0.08 12.38 -3.79
C HIS A 63 1.36 12.79 -3.07
N TYR A 64 1.88 12.00 -2.12
CA TYR A 64 3.15 12.31 -1.44
C TYR A 64 4.37 11.84 -2.23
N PHE A 65 4.37 10.59 -2.67
CA PHE A 65 5.59 9.88 -3.08
C PHE A 65 5.56 9.40 -4.53
N GLY A 66 4.53 9.72 -5.32
CA GLY A 66 4.47 9.35 -6.73
C GLY A 66 5.68 9.86 -7.54
N SER A 67 6.27 10.99 -7.14
CA SER A 67 7.46 11.56 -7.77
C SER A 67 8.80 11.09 -7.18
N LEU A 68 8.81 10.40 -6.03
CA LEU A 68 10.03 9.90 -5.39
C LEU A 68 10.71 8.85 -6.26
N ARG A 69 12.04 8.86 -6.36
CA ARG A 69 12.78 7.85 -7.16
C ARG A 69 12.59 6.45 -6.59
N GLY A 70 12.58 5.44 -7.46
CA GLY A 70 12.63 4.03 -7.07
C GLY A 70 11.49 3.54 -6.17
N VAL A 71 10.30 4.12 -6.32
CA VAL A 71 9.03 3.57 -5.83
C VAL A 71 8.11 3.31 -7.01
N ARG A 72 7.08 2.50 -6.83
CA ARG A 72 5.98 2.37 -7.79
C ARG A 72 5.12 3.63 -7.81
N GLY A 73 5.55 4.63 -8.59
CA GLY A 73 4.91 5.95 -8.72
C GLY A 73 4.71 6.34 -10.19
N PHE A 74 4.95 7.61 -10.54
CA PHE A 74 4.70 8.15 -11.88
C PHE A 74 5.57 7.51 -12.99
N GLY A 75 6.63 6.79 -12.63
CA GLY A 75 7.44 6.01 -13.57
C GLY A 75 6.99 4.55 -13.76
N ASP A 76 5.86 4.11 -13.20
CA ASP A 76 5.36 2.73 -13.38
C ASP A 76 5.13 2.43 -14.88
N PRO A 77 5.85 1.46 -15.47
CA PRO A 77 5.73 1.14 -16.90
C PRO A 77 4.49 0.29 -17.25
N ARG A 78 3.69 -0.14 -16.25
CA ARG A 78 2.63 -1.16 -16.37
C ARG A 78 1.32 -0.70 -15.72
N VAL A 79 0.93 0.53 -16.01
CA VAL A 79 -0.33 1.11 -15.52
C VAL A 79 -1.56 0.52 -16.22
N LEU A 80 -2.70 0.63 -15.54
CA LEU A 80 -4.01 0.29 -16.11
C LEU A 80 -4.31 1.16 -17.33
N GLU A 81 -4.94 0.54 -18.35
CA GLU A 81 -5.58 1.27 -19.45
C GLU A 81 -7.08 1.39 -19.16
N LEU A 82 -7.63 2.60 -19.35
CA LEU A 82 -9.04 2.90 -19.22
C LEU A 82 -9.86 2.32 -20.38
N GLY A 83 -11.19 2.39 -20.27
CA GLY A 83 -12.14 1.93 -21.29
C GLY A 83 -11.85 2.44 -22.70
N ASN A 84 -11.43 3.70 -22.79
CA ASN A 84 -11.08 4.40 -24.04
C ASN A 84 -9.63 4.14 -24.51
N GLY A 85 -8.84 3.34 -23.78
CA GLY A 85 -7.45 3.01 -24.09
C GLY A 85 -6.40 3.99 -23.56
N ASP A 86 -6.82 5.06 -22.89
CA ASP A 86 -5.89 5.97 -22.22
C ASP A 86 -5.23 5.33 -20.99
N PRO A 87 -4.04 5.78 -20.58
CA PRO A 87 -3.50 5.38 -19.28
C PRO A 87 -4.38 5.92 -18.14
N VAL A 88 -4.45 5.19 -17.03
CA VAL A 88 -5.20 5.57 -15.81
C VAL A 88 -4.86 6.96 -15.28
N TRP A 89 -3.70 7.51 -15.62
CA TRP A 89 -3.33 8.88 -15.27
C TRP A 89 -4.23 9.95 -15.89
N ARG A 90 -4.83 9.66 -17.05
CA ARG A 90 -5.67 10.61 -17.81
C ARG A 90 -7.12 10.51 -17.32
N GLN A 91 -7.40 11.05 -16.13
CA GLN A 91 -8.71 10.91 -15.49
C GLN A 91 -9.77 11.78 -16.17
N PRO A 92 -10.93 11.22 -16.57
CA PRO A 92 -12.01 12.00 -17.15
C PRO A 92 -12.67 12.88 -16.09
N LEU A 93 -13.19 14.05 -16.49
CA LEU A 93 -13.92 14.93 -15.57
C LEU A 93 -15.31 14.37 -15.17
N GLY A 94 -15.88 13.47 -15.99
CA GLY A 94 -17.28 13.07 -15.90
C GLY A 94 -18.26 14.19 -16.26
N ASP A 95 -19.55 13.89 -16.30
CA ASP A 95 -20.59 14.85 -16.71
C ASP A 95 -21.31 15.49 -15.52
N ALA A 96 -21.34 14.79 -14.37
CA ALA A 96 -22.05 15.27 -13.19
C ALA A 96 -21.31 16.44 -12.52
N ARG A 97 -22.04 17.52 -12.26
CA ARG A 97 -21.57 18.70 -11.53
C ARG A 97 -22.58 19.04 -10.44
N THR A 98 -22.16 18.99 -9.18
CA THR A 98 -22.99 19.34 -8.04
C THR A 98 -22.55 20.66 -7.43
N LYS A 99 -23.19 21.08 -6.34
CA LYS A 99 -22.77 22.28 -5.59
C LYS A 99 -21.34 22.18 -5.03
N PHE A 100 -20.77 20.98 -4.99
CA PHE A 100 -19.40 20.73 -4.52
C PHE A 100 -18.36 20.86 -5.64
N TRP A 101 -18.79 21.06 -6.90
CA TRP A 101 -17.89 21.16 -8.04
C TRP A 101 -16.87 22.30 -7.91
N LYS A 102 -15.58 21.97 -8.01
CA LYS A 102 -14.47 22.92 -8.07
C LYS A 102 -13.58 22.60 -9.27
N SER A 103 -13.64 23.45 -10.31
CA SER A 103 -12.92 23.25 -11.57
C SER A 103 -11.41 23.42 -11.46
N ARG A 104 -10.92 24.18 -10.46
CA ARG A 104 -9.50 24.55 -10.31
C ARG A 104 -8.91 25.14 -11.61
N GLY A 105 -9.70 25.95 -12.32
CA GLY A 105 -9.29 26.61 -13.56
C GLY A 105 -9.40 25.76 -14.83
N VAL A 106 -9.88 24.52 -14.74
CA VAL A 106 -10.16 23.68 -15.90
C VAL A 106 -11.37 24.23 -16.66
N GLY A 107 -11.21 24.43 -17.98
CA GLY A 107 -12.27 24.90 -18.87
C GLY A 107 -13.27 23.80 -19.23
N ASP A 108 -14.48 24.20 -19.64
CA ASP A 108 -15.58 23.27 -19.95
C ASP A 108 -15.30 22.38 -21.18
N ASP A 109 -14.35 22.76 -22.03
CA ASP A 109 -13.90 22.02 -23.21
C ASP A 109 -12.83 20.93 -22.90
N VAL A 110 -12.33 20.91 -21.66
CA VAL A 110 -11.32 19.93 -21.22
C VAL A 110 -12.01 18.64 -20.79
N ALA A 111 -11.70 17.54 -21.50
CA ALA A 111 -12.33 16.24 -21.24
C ALA A 111 -11.64 15.40 -20.12
N TRP A 112 -10.41 15.72 -19.75
CA TRP A 112 -9.61 14.94 -18.80
C TRP A 112 -8.52 15.78 -18.11
N VAL A 113 -8.03 15.28 -16.97
CA VAL A 113 -6.92 15.88 -16.21
C VAL A 113 -5.83 14.85 -15.90
N TYR A 114 -4.57 15.19 -16.14
CA TYR A 114 -3.39 14.48 -15.60
C TYR A 114 -3.10 14.91 -14.16
N PRO A 115 -2.39 14.08 -13.36
CA PRO A 115 -1.92 14.55 -12.07
C PRO A 115 -1.07 15.81 -12.23
N PHE A 116 -1.26 16.80 -11.36
CA PHE A 116 -0.60 18.10 -11.45
C PHE A 116 0.06 18.51 -10.13
N HIS A 117 1.16 19.24 -10.23
CA HIS A 117 1.96 19.61 -9.07
C HIS A 117 1.23 20.66 -8.24
N LEU A 118 1.03 20.36 -6.95
CA LEU A 118 0.62 21.30 -5.94
C LEU A 118 1.86 21.99 -5.37
N ASP A 119 2.19 23.15 -5.93
CA ASP A 119 3.30 23.97 -5.48
C ASP A 119 2.93 24.65 -4.14
N THR A 120 3.45 24.10 -3.05
CA THR A 120 3.18 24.61 -1.70
C THR A 120 3.93 25.92 -1.42
N HIS A 121 5.02 26.19 -2.16
CA HIS A 121 5.69 27.48 -2.08
C HIS A 121 4.84 28.62 -2.62
N ALA A 122 4.04 28.35 -3.65
CA ALA A 122 3.13 29.32 -4.26
C ALA A 122 1.75 29.35 -3.57
N SER A 123 1.16 28.19 -3.29
CA SER A 123 -0.21 28.09 -2.76
C SER A 123 -0.32 28.16 -1.24
N GLY A 124 0.81 28.02 -0.53
CA GLY A 124 0.83 27.70 0.89
C GLY A 124 0.80 26.19 1.09
N ASP A 125 0.99 25.73 2.32
CA ASP A 125 1.00 24.32 2.72
C ASP A 125 -0.32 23.86 3.38
N HIS A 126 -1.26 24.78 3.58
CA HIS A 126 -2.62 24.49 4.04
C HIS A 126 -3.58 24.41 2.86
N HIS A 127 -4.19 23.25 2.65
CA HIS A 127 -5.13 23.02 1.55
C HIS A 127 -6.41 22.35 2.02
N GLU A 128 -7.50 22.64 1.32
CA GLU A 128 -8.77 21.93 1.49
C GLU A 128 -8.61 20.44 1.16
N GLY A 129 -9.41 19.58 1.78
CA GLY A 129 -9.49 18.17 1.43
C GLY A 129 -10.46 17.92 0.28
N THR A 130 -10.51 16.67 -0.17
CA THR A 130 -11.56 16.21 -1.09
C THR A 130 -12.49 15.22 -0.40
N ASP A 131 -13.65 14.92 -0.99
CA ASP A 131 -14.56 13.96 -0.36
C ASP A 131 -13.92 12.57 -0.30
N HIS A 132 -13.92 11.93 0.87
CA HIS A 132 -13.29 10.62 1.09
C HIS A 132 -14.21 9.62 1.79
N GLY A 133 -15.51 9.90 1.84
CA GLY A 133 -16.49 8.97 2.37
C GLY A 133 -16.62 7.69 1.53
N TRP A 134 -17.28 6.69 2.11
CA TRP A 134 -17.52 5.40 1.48
C TRP A 134 -18.03 5.51 0.03
N SER A 135 -19.07 6.31 -0.20
CA SER A 135 -19.74 6.44 -1.50
C SER A 135 -18.80 6.99 -2.58
N SER A 136 -18.04 8.05 -2.28
CA SER A 136 -17.10 8.62 -3.27
C SER A 136 -15.86 7.76 -3.45
N GLY A 137 -15.39 7.07 -2.40
CA GLY A 137 -14.29 6.11 -2.46
C GLY A 137 -14.62 4.96 -3.42
N HIS A 138 -15.75 4.30 -3.21
CA HIS A 138 -16.24 3.24 -4.09
C HIS A 138 -16.60 3.76 -5.49
N GLY A 139 -17.21 4.95 -5.57
CA GLY A 139 -17.54 5.59 -6.83
C GLY A 139 -16.29 5.86 -7.68
N ALA A 140 -15.22 6.41 -7.10
CA ALA A 140 -13.98 6.73 -7.80
C ALA A 140 -13.25 5.45 -8.26
N TRP A 141 -13.19 4.44 -7.38
CA TRP A 141 -12.68 3.11 -7.68
C TRP A 141 -13.48 2.41 -8.80
N ASN A 142 -14.78 2.64 -8.85
CA ASN A 142 -15.70 2.19 -9.90
C ASN A 142 -15.57 0.69 -10.23
N LEU A 143 -15.65 -0.15 -9.19
CA LEU A 143 -15.49 -1.61 -9.29
C LEU A 143 -14.13 -2.06 -9.83
N GLY A 144 -13.09 -1.22 -9.72
CA GLY A 144 -11.74 -1.51 -10.20
C GLY A 144 -11.42 -0.96 -11.59
N ARG A 145 -12.33 -0.17 -12.19
CA ARG A 145 -12.03 0.59 -13.42
C ARG A 145 -11.16 1.83 -13.15
N ASN A 146 -11.20 2.32 -11.91
CA ASN A 146 -10.37 3.41 -11.40
C ASN A 146 -10.41 4.68 -12.29
N ASN A 147 -11.59 5.09 -12.74
CA ASN A 147 -11.77 6.08 -13.81
C ASN A 147 -12.81 7.18 -13.51
N ARG A 148 -13.22 7.33 -12.25
CA ARG A 148 -14.27 8.29 -11.85
C ARG A 148 -13.84 9.22 -10.71
N TRP A 149 -12.54 9.45 -10.56
CA TRP A 149 -12.00 10.25 -9.47
C TRP A 149 -12.56 11.67 -9.46
N ILE A 150 -12.39 12.43 -10.55
CA ILE A 150 -12.84 13.82 -10.59
C ILE A 150 -14.36 13.94 -10.45
N GLU A 151 -15.11 13.04 -11.10
CA GLU A 151 -16.57 13.01 -11.00
C GLU A 151 -17.04 12.72 -9.57
N GLN A 152 -16.44 11.74 -8.88
CA GLN A 152 -16.94 11.30 -7.59
C GLN A 152 -16.37 12.10 -6.43
N LYS A 153 -15.29 12.85 -6.65
CA LYS A 153 -14.71 13.78 -5.68
C LYS A 153 -15.25 15.20 -5.83
N GLN A 154 -15.77 15.54 -7.02
CA GLN A 154 -16.27 16.86 -7.40
C GLN A 154 -15.23 18.00 -7.25
N ASP A 155 -13.96 17.68 -7.01
CA ASP A 155 -12.88 18.66 -6.96
C ASP A 155 -11.70 18.11 -7.76
N VAL A 156 -11.25 18.89 -8.75
CA VAL A 156 -10.09 18.53 -9.56
C VAL A 156 -8.81 18.42 -8.71
N LEU A 157 -8.80 19.01 -7.49
CA LEU A 157 -7.74 18.84 -6.50
C LEU A 157 -7.39 17.37 -6.21
N THR A 158 -8.31 16.42 -6.40
CA THR A 158 -8.04 14.97 -6.30
C THR A 158 -6.81 14.54 -7.12
N MET A 159 -6.52 15.22 -8.23
CA MET A 159 -5.39 14.91 -9.11
C MET A 159 -4.07 15.59 -8.69
N ALA A 160 -4.03 16.32 -7.57
CA ALA A 160 -2.84 17.04 -7.15
C ALA A 160 -1.78 16.13 -6.52
N PHE A 161 -0.50 16.46 -6.66
CA PHE A 161 0.62 15.76 -6.01
C PHE A 161 1.71 16.71 -5.53
N LEU A 162 2.48 16.27 -4.53
CA LEU A 162 3.62 16.95 -3.94
C LEU A 162 4.95 16.45 -4.51
N ARG A 163 5.94 17.34 -4.55
CA ARG A 163 7.33 16.99 -4.84
C ARG A 163 8.15 16.98 -3.56
N ARG A 164 9.42 16.56 -3.70
CA ARG A 164 10.41 16.59 -2.62
C ARG A 164 10.46 17.93 -1.90
N ASP A 165 10.37 19.04 -2.63
CA ASP A 165 10.49 20.37 -2.03
C ASP A 165 9.27 20.74 -1.17
N ASP A 166 8.10 20.17 -1.48
CA ASP A 166 6.86 20.37 -0.72
C ASP A 166 6.77 19.47 0.53
N ALA A 167 7.35 18.27 0.49
CA ALA A 167 7.25 17.24 1.54
C ALA A 167 8.62 16.73 2.01
N ALA A 168 9.60 17.63 2.15
CA ALA A 168 11.00 17.24 2.28
C ALA A 168 11.34 16.39 3.51
N PHE A 169 10.69 16.63 4.65
CA PHE A 169 10.93 15.84 5.84
C PHE A 169 10.48 14.38 5.63
N HIS A 170 9.34 14.18 4.97
CA HIS A 170 8.80 12.86 4.62
C HIS A 170 9.68 12.17 3.56
N TYR A 171 10.16 12.89 2.55
CA TYR A 171 11.13 12.36 1.58
C TYR A 171 12.46 11.99 2.25
N ALA A 172 12.93 12.78 3.22
CA ALA A 172 14.12 12.48 4.00
C ALA A 172 13.96 11.22 4.86
N LEU A 173 12.77 10.99 5.43
CA LEU A 173 12.45 9.75 6.12
C LEU A 173 12.46 8.56 5.17
N ALA A 174 11.85 8.71 3.99
CA ALA A 174 11.83 7.67 2.97
C ALA A 174 13.25 7.37 2.46
N ASP A 175 14.11 8.37 2.28
CA ASP A 175 15.52 8.17 1.91
C ASP A 175 16.35 7.54 3.04
N ALA A 176 15.99 7.77 4.29
CA ALA A 176 16.68 7.21 5.45
C ALA A 176 16.31 5.74 5.72
N PHE A 177 15.03 5.40 5.59
CA PHE A 177 14.45 4.16 6.09
C PHE A 177 13.66 3.38 5.02
N THR A 178 13.10 2.22 5.37
CA THR A 178 12.26 1.45 4.45
C THR A 178 10.92 2.18 4.23
N ILE A 179 10.58 2.49 2.98
CA ILE A 179 9.22 2.89 2.56
C ILE A 179 8.48 1.68 1.97
N CYS A 180 7.19 1.54 2.26
CA CYS A 180 6.34 0.52 1.67
C CYS A 180 5.47 1.16 0.57
N ASP A 181 5.64 0.75 -0.69
CA ASP A 181 4.94 1.33 -1.85
C ASP A 181 3.73 0.50 -2.33
N ALA A 182 3.38 -0.53 -1.56
CA ALA A 182 2.18 -1.35 -1.69
C ALA A 182 1.43 -1.46 -0.35
N TYR A 183 1.46 -0.40 0.47
CA TYR A 183 0.68 -0.28 1.69
C TYR A 183 -0.66 0.42 1.40
N HIS A 184 -1.76 -0.23 1.73
CA HIS A 184 -3.12 0.21 1.43
C HIS A 184 -3.86 0.65 2.69
N ALA A 185 -4.78 1.60 2.54
CA ALA A 185 -5.85 1.73 3.51
C ALA A 185 -6.61 0.40 3.63
N SER A 186 -7.15 0.08 4.80
CA SER A 186 -7.89 -1.18 5.00
C SER A 186 -9.27 -1.20 4.35
N ALA A 187 -9.85 -0.03 4.04
CA ALA A 187 -11.15 0.15 3.42
C ALA A 187 -11.16 1.30 2.40
N LEU A 188 -12.06 1.25 1.41
CA LEU A 188 -12.34 2.32 0.44
C LEU A 188 -13.26 3.40 1.02
N ALA A 189 -12.87 3.97 2.15
CA ALA A 189 -13.70 4.85 2.96
C ALA A 189 -12.85 5.74 3.87
N ASP A 190 -13.53 6.53 4.69
CA ASP A 190 -12.96 7.54 5.56
C ASP A 190 -12.14 6.98 6.75
N THR A 191 -11.68 7.92 7.57
CA THR A 191 -10.85 7.73 8.77
C THR A 191 -11.38 6.70 9.75
N ALA A 192 -12.68 6.74 10.08
CA ALA A 192 -13.22 5.99 11.22
C ALA A 192 -13.07 4.48 11.01
N ILE A 193 -13.49 3.98 9.84
CA ILE A 193 -13.38 2.55 9.50
C ILE A 193 -11.92 2.10 9.41
N ASN A 194 -11.04 2.89 8.79
CA ASN A 194 -9.64 2.54 8.61
C ASN A 194 -8.87 2.48 9.94
N ARG A 195 -9.11 3.43 10.85
CA ARG A 195 -8.54 3.38 12.20
C ARG A 195 -9.10 2.21 13.00
N ILE A 196 -10.39 1.88 12.89
CA ILE A 196 -10.98 0.69 13.53
C ILE A 196 -10.26 -0.61 13.09
N TYR A 197 -9.87 -0.73 11.82
CA TYR A 197 -9.02 -1.84 11.34
C TYR A 197 -7.65 -1.86 12.02
N LEU A 198 -6.99 -0.71 12.19
CA LEU A 198 -5.71 -0.62 12.91
C LEU A 198 -5.85 -1.08 14.37
N TRP A 199 -6.96 -0.78 15.03
CA TRP A 199 -7.16 -1.08 16.45
C TRP A 199 -7.72 -2.48 16.74
N SER A 200 -8.43 -3.08 15.79
CA SER A 200 -9.20 -4.30 16.06
C SER A 200 -9.17 -5.35 14.94
N GLY A 201 -8.49 -5.09 13.83
CA GLY A 201 -8.31 -6.02 12.72
C GLY A 201 -9.51 -6.14 11.77
N THR A 202 -10.62 -5.47 12.06
CA THR A 202 -11.87 -5.55 11.30
C THR A 202 -12.79 -4.37 11.60
N SER A 203 -13.70 -4.06 10.68
CA SER A 203 -14.89 -3.24 10.94
C SER A 203 -16.16 -4.07 11.22
N ASP A 204 -16.03 -5.40 11.38
CA ASP A 204 -17.14 -6.34 11.52
C ASP A 204 -18.24 -6.17 10.44
N PRO A 205 -17.90 -6.22 9.14
CA PRO A 205 -18.86 -5.96 8.06
C PRO A 205 -20.03 -6.96 8.05
N SER A 206 -19.85 -8.15 8.63
CA SER A 206 -20.92 -9.15 8.78
C SER A 206 -21.78 -8.98 10.04
N GLY A 207 -21.39 -8.09 10.96
CA GLY A 207 -22.09 -7.81 12.21
C GLY A 207 -22.15 -8.99 13.19
N ARG A 208 -21.17 -9.90 13.15
CA ARG A 208 -21.20 -11.17 13.90
C ARG A 208 -20.24 -11.21 15.09
N LEU A 209 -19.30 -10.28 15.15
CA LEU A 209 -18.26 -10.26 16.18
C LEU A 209 -18.70 -9.48 17.41
N GLY A 210 -19.54 -8.47 17.21
CA GLY A 210 -20.18 -7.73 18.30
C GLY A 210 -21.23 -8.56 19.05
N SER A 211 -21.43 -8.26 20.34
CA SER A 211 -22.54 -8.80 21.15
C SER A 211 -23.83 -7.99 21.02
N LYS A 212 -23.81 -6.91 20.24
CA LYS A 212 -24.93 -5.99 19.99
C LYS A 212 -24.97 -5.66 18.50
N ASP A 213 -26.15 -5.34 17.99
CA ASP A 213 -26.34 -4.86 16.62
C ASP A 213 -25.95 -3.37 16.53
N ASN A 214 -24.68 -3.09 16.77
CA ASN A 214 -24.09 -1.75 16.79
C ASN A 214 -22.93 -1.59 15.80
N GLY A 215 -22.74 -2.57 14.92
CA GLY A 215 -21.85 -2.51 13.77
C GLY A 215 -22.57 -2.14 12.46
N PRO A 216 -21.84 -2.12 11.34
CA PRO A 216 -20.38 -2.21 11.25
C PRO A 216 -19.68 -0.98 11.86
N GLY A 217 -18.38 -1.11 12.09
CA GLY A 217 -17.48 -0.07 12.55
C GLY A 217 -17.15 0.94 11.47
N THR A 218 -17.99 1.96 11.30
CA THR A 218 -17.89 2.96 10.22
C THR A 218 -18.00 4.40 10.69
N GLU A 219 -18.20 4.64 11.99
CA GLU A 219 -18.58 5.96 12.49
C GLU A 219 -17.93 6.22 13.85
N GLU A 220 -17.73 7.48 14.14
CA GLU A 220 -17.45 7.96 15.49
C GLU A 220 -18.74 7.95 16.30
N ARG A 221 -18.80 7.11 17.34
CA ARG A 221 -20.03 6.82 18.08
C ARG A 221 -19.91 7.12 19.58
N PRO A 222 -19.79 8.41 19.96
CA PRO A 222 -19.85 8.78 21.36
C PRO A 222 -21.28 8.59 21.89
N GLU A 223 -21.43 7.97 23.07
CA GLU A 223 -22.70 7.94 23.83
C GLU A 223 -23.85 7.16 23.15
N THR A 224 -23.54 6.24 22.22
CA THR A 224 -24.53 5.45 21.47
C THR A 224 -24.37 3.92 21.64
N ASN A 225 -23.96 3.43 22.81
CA ASN A 225 -23.84 2.00 23.12
C ASN A 225 -22.67 1.31 22.37
N GLY A 226 -21.46 1.89 22.42
CA GLY A 226 -20.29 1.69 21.53
C GLY A 226 -19.92 0.24 21.12
N TYR A 227 -19.02 0.08 20.14
CA TYR A 227 -18.67 -1.21 19.54
C TYR A 227 -18.27 -2.29 20.57
N THR A 228 -18.65 -3.54 20.30
CA THR A 228 -18.62 -4.63 21.31
C THR A 228 -17.70 -5.81 20.97
N TRP A 229 -17.16 -5.89 19.75
CA TRP A 229 -16.12 -6.89 19.47
C TRP A 229 -14.81 -6.51 20.15
N THR A 230 -13.97 -7.51 20.40
CA THR A 230 -12.70 -7.31 21.11
C THR A 230 -11.70 -6.53 20.28
N THR A 231 -11.07 -5.53 20.88
CA THR A 231 -9.97 -4.74 20.31
C THR A 231 -8.60 -5.40 20.57
N TYR A 232 -7.57 -5.08 19.77
CA TYR A 232 -6.24 -5.65 19.97
C TYR A 232 -5.60 -5.24 21.32
N PRO A 233 -5.74 -3.99 21.82
CA PRO A 233 -5.26 -3.64 23.15
C PRO A 233 -5.87 -4.47 24.29
N GLU A 234 -7.14 -4.89 24.18
CA GLU A 234 -7.73 -5.83 25.15
C GLU A 234 -7.01 -7.19 25.15
N ARG A 235 -6.58 -7.65 23.97
CA ARG A 235 -5.82 -8.89 23.83
C ARG A 235 -4.42 -8.75 24.43
N LEU A 236 -3.76 -7.62 24.20
CA LEU A 236 -2.46 -7.30 24.81
C LEU A 236 -2.55 -7.23 26.34
N GLU A 237 -3.56 -6.54 26.86
CA GLU A 237 -3.84 -6.45 28.30
C GLU A 237 -4.01 -7.85 28.92
N LYS A 238 -4.83 -8.70 28.28
CA LYS A 238 -5.06 -10.08 28.72
C LYS A 238 -3.79 -10.93 28.68
N ALA A 239 -2.91 -10.69 27.71
CA ALA A 239 -1.64 -11.41 27.57
C ALA A 239 -0.52 -10.87 28.47
N GLY A 240 -0.76 -9.79 29.22
CA GLY A 240 0.26 -9.15 30.06
C GLY A 240 1.34 -8.41 29.25
N ILE A 241 1.06 -8.07 27.99
CA ILE A 241 1.95 -7.26 27.17
C ILE A 241 1.67 -5.79 27.47
N SER A 242 2.68 -5.06 27.94
CA SER A 242 2.51 -3.65 28.32
C SER A 242 2.17 -2.80 27.10
N TRP A 243 1.11 -1.99 27.22
CA TRP A 243 0.68 -1.10 26.15
C TRP A 243 0.13 0.23 26.67
N ARG A 244 0.15 1.27 25.82
CA ARG A 244 -0.44 2.58 26.11
C ARG A 244 -0.70 3.39 24.85
N VAL A 245 -1.74 4.21 24.90
CA VAL A 245 -1.98 5.32 23.97
C VAL A 245 -1.40 6.60 24.56
N TYR A 246 -0.53 7.28 23.80
CA TYR A 246 -0.14 8.66 24.06
C TYR A 246 -0.95 9.52 23.11
N GLN A 247 -1.74 10.42 23.67
CA GLN A 247 -2.61 11.30 22.89
C GLN A 247 -2.59 12.71 23.44
N GLY A 248 -2.88 13.66 22.54
CA GLY A 248 -2.68 15.09 22.78
C GLY A 248 -1.34 15.58 22.22
N GLY A 249 -1.10 16.89 22.35
CA GLY A 249 0.02 17.53 21.69
C GLY A 249 1.38 17.24 22.31
N THR A 250 2.31 18.17 22.09
CA THR A 250 3.70 18.01 22.51
C THR A 250 3.87 18.03 24.04
N GLY A 251 2.84 18.45 24.76
CA GLY A 251 2.88 18.73 26.20
C GLY A 251 3.55 20.06 26.54
N GLU A 252 4.04 20.81 25.53
CA GLU A 252 4.59 22.16 25.70
C GLU A 252 3.44 23.16 25.97
N PRO A 253 3.60 24.14 26.88
CA PRO A 253 2.55 25.12 27.14
C PRO A 253 2.10 25.80 25.84
N GLY A 254 0.80 25.80 25.56
CA GLY A 254 0.21 26.36 24.34
C GLY A 254 0.14 25.41 23.14
N SER A 255 0.61 24.16 23.26
CA SER A 255 0.36 23.14 22.22
C SER A 255 -1.10 22.68 22.25
N PRO A 256 -1.72 22.36 21.10
CA PRO A 256 -3.03 21.68 21.05
C PRO A 256 -3.05 20.40 21.90
N THR A 257 -4.21 20.04 22.45
CA THR A 257 -4.34 18.89 23.37
C THR A 257 -5.46 17.93 23.00
N ASP A 258 -6.20 18.22 21.93
CA ASP A 258 -7.21 17.30 21.40
C ASP A 258 -6.57 16.04 20.80
N ASN A 259 -7.41 15.06 20.51
CA ASN A 259 -7.07 13.85 19.77
C ASN A 259 -7.81 13.77 18.43
N TYR A 260 -8.49 14.85 18.03
CA TYR A 260 -9.30 14.95 16.81
C TYR A 260 -10.18 13.72 16.51
N THR A 261 -10.75 13.07 17.53
CA THR A 261 -11.57 11.84 17.42
C THR A 261 -10.87 10.63 16.75
N ASP A 262 -9.58 10.74 16.48
CA ASP A 262 -8.70 9.74 15.86
C ASP A 262 -8.35 8.54 16.78
N ASN A 263 -8.76 8.58 18.04
CA ASN A 263 -8.65 7.46 18.97
C ASN A 263 -9.91 6.59 18.94
N SER A 264 -9.99 5.67 17.97
CA SER A 264 -11.19 4.85 17.80
C SER A 264 -11.52 3.96 19.00
N LEU A 265 -10.59 3.72 19.94
CA LEU A 265 -10.89 2.99 21.18
C LEU A 265 -12.02 3.66 21.98
N GLU A 266 -12.13 4.99 21.91
CA GLU A 266 -13.17 5.76 22.58
C GLU A 266 -14.59 5.43 22.08
N PHE A 267 -14.71 4.76 20.92
CA PHE A 267 -15.98 4.30 20.36
C PHE A 267 -16.33 2.84 20.72
N PHE A 268 -15.47 2.14 21.47
CA PHE A 268 -15.73 0.78 21.96
C PHE A 268 -16.28 0.80 23.39
N ALA A 269 -17.29 -0.02 23.67
CA ALA A 269 -18.00 -0.04 24.95
C ALA A 269 -17.08 -0.26 26.17
N ARG A 270 -15.94 -0.94 25.98
CA ARG A 270 -14.96 -1.24 27.04
C ARG A 270 -14.13 -0.03 27.48
N TYR A 271 -14.23 1.08 26.75
CA TYR A 271 -13.51 2.33 27.02
C TYR A 271 -14.45 3.50 27.39
N GLN A 272 -15.76 3.36 27.14
CA GLN A 272 -16.74 4.42 27.38
C GLN A 272 -17.19 4.49 28.84
N VAL A 273 -16.56 5.38 29.62
CA VAL A 273 -16.87 5.58 31.05
C VAL A 273 -18.33 5.98 31.29
N LYS A 274 -18.88 6.85 30.44
CA LYS A 274 -20.30 7.27 30.51
C LYS A 274 -21.27 6.10 30.33
N GLU A 275 -20.82 5.01 29.71
CA GLU A 275 -21.61 3.80 29.46
C GLU A 275 -21.25 2.65 30.40
N GLY A 276 -20.49 2.92 31.46
CA GLY A 276 -20.21 1.97 32.54
C GLY A 276 -18.82 1.32 32.50
N ALA A 277 -17.92 1.72 31.60
CA ALA A 277 -16.53 1.31 31.68
C ALA A 277 -15.87 1.89 32.95
N ASP A 278 -15.06 1.09 33.65
CA ASP A 278 -14.39 1.52 34.88
C ASP A 278 -13.29 2.55 34.57
N PRO A 279 -13.41 3.81 35.02
CA PRO A 279 -12.40 4.84 34.78
C PRO A 279 -11.04 4.52 35.43
N ALA A 280 -11.02 3.66 36.46
CA ALA A 280 -9.79 3.18 37.07
C ALA A 280 -9.27 1.87 36.44
N GLY A 281 -10.03 1.27 35.51
CA GLY A 281 -9.67 0.05 34.82
C GLY A 281 -8.45 0.24 33.91
N PRO A 282 -7.60 -0.78 33.73
CA PRO A 282 -6.39 -0.65 32.93
C PRO A 282 -6.66 -0.28 31.46
N LEU A 283 -7.75 -0.80 30.88
CA LEU A 283 -8.15 -0.46 29.50
C LEU A 283 -8.43 1.03 29.32
N VAL A 284 -9.23 1.63 30.21
CA VAL A 284 -9.54 3.07 30.15
C VAL A 284 -8.28 3.89 30.43
N ARG A 285 -7.52 3.56 31.47
CA ARG A 285 -6.29 4.31 31.83
C ARG A 285 -5.23 4.30 30.74
N ASN A 286 -5.07 3.17 30.03
CA ASN A 286 -4.07 3.05 28.97
C ASN A 286 -4.61 3.50 27.60
N GLY A 287 -5.89 3.26 27.32
CA GLY A 287 -6.52 3.47 26.01
C GLY A 287 -7.11 4.86 25.79
N VAL A 288 -7.58 5.51 26.86
CA VAL A 288 -8.19 6.85 26.83
C VAL A 288 -7.37 7.80 27.72
N SER A 289 -6.05 7.73 27.54
CA SER A 289 -5.10 8.42 28.39
C SER A 289 -4.99 9.91 28.03
N THR A 290 -4.37 10.72 28.88
CA THR A 290 -4.01 12.13 28.58
C THR A 290 -2.49 12.31 28.47
N HIS A 291 -1.75 11.22 28.28
CA HIS A 291 -0.29 11.25 28.20
C HIS A 291 0.18 11.86 26.87
N THR A 292 0.96 12.93 26.95
CA THR A 292 1.46 13.69 25.81
C THR A 292 2.82 13.18 25.31
N LEU A 293 3.38 13.79 24.25
CA LEU A 293 4.76 13.48 23.83
C LEU A 293 5.82 13.80 24.90
N ARG A 294 5.53 14.71 25.84
CA ARG A 294 6.41 14.95 27.00
C ARG A 294 6.49 13.71 27.89
N ASP A 295 5.35 13.06 28.12
CA ASP A 295 5.28 11.84 28.92
C ASP A 295 5.95 10.67 28.21
N LEU A 296 5.73 10.54 26.89
CA LEU A 296 6.45 9.57 26.05
C LEU A 296 7.97 9.72 26.20
N ARG A 297 8.48 10.95 26.06
CA ARG A 297 9.90 11.24 26.21
C ARG A 297 10.39 10.90 27.62
N ASN A 298 9.60 11.21 28.65
CA ASN A 298 9.93 10.89 30.04
C ASN A 298 10.05 9.37 30.25
N ASP A 299 9.14 8.57 29.67
CA ASP A 299 9.21 7.12 29.76
C ASP A 299 10.41 6.55 29.00
N VAL A 300 10.72 7.07 27.81
CA VAL A 300 11.94 6.67 27.06
C VAL A 300 13.23 6.99 27.83
N LEU A 301 13.32 8.19 28.42
CA LEU A 301 14.50 8.60 29.20
C LEU A 301 14.78 7.67 30.38
N HIS A 302 13.72 7.10 30.96
CA HIS A 302 13.80 6.26 32.14
C HIS A 302 13.63 4.76 31.85
N ASP A 303 13.73 4.33 30.59
CA ASP A 303 13.64 2.91 30.20
C ASP A 303 12.29 2.26 30.58
N ARG A 304 11.19 3.03 30.44
CA ARG A 304 9.80 2.65 30.78
C ARG A 304 8.83 2.69 29.60
N LEU A 305 9.32 2.79 28.37
CA LEU A 305 8.46 2.76 27.18
C LEU A 305 7.69 1.42 27.15
N PRO A 306 6.35 1.41 26.96
CA PRO A 306 5.60 0.16 26.83
C PRO A 306 6.06 -0.68 25.64
N GLN A 307 5.75 -1.98 25.65
CA GLN A 307 6.06 -2.87 24.52
C GLN A 307 5.28 -2.47 23.26
N VAL A 308 4.04 -2.00 23.41
CA VAL A 308 3.21 -1.50 22.31
C VAL A 308 2.70 -0.10 22.63
N THR A 309 2.96 0.85 21.75
CA THR A 309 2.60 2.25 21.93
C THR A 309 1.84 2.75 20.70
N TRP A 310 0.69 3.37 20.91
CA TRP A 310 0.02 4.14 19.87
C TRP A 310 0.13 5.64 20.18
N ILE A 311 0.30 6.44 19.14
CA ILE A 311 0.33 7.91 19.25
C ILE A 311 -0.82 8.47 18.42
N VAL A 312 -1.65 9.30 19.05
CA VAL A 312 -2.75 10.01 18.39
C VAL A 312 -2.47 11.51 18.43
N ALA A 313 -2.35 12.11 17.25
CA ALA A 313 -2.02 13.51 17.10
C ALA A 313 -3.26 14.41 17.29
N PRO A 314 -3.10 15.63 17.81
CA PRO A 314 -4.12 16.68 17.67
C PRO A 314 -4.36 17.06 16.22
N TYR A 315 -5.53 17.63 15.91
CA TYR A 315 -5.92 18.08 14.56
C TYR A 315 -4.82 18.87 13.83
N LYS A 316 -4.22 19.84 14.53
CA LYS A 316 -3.18 20.69 13.96
C LYS A 316 -2.01 19.88 13.39
N TYR A 317 -1.71 18.75 14.01
CA TYR A 317 -0.53 17.92 13.74
C TYR A 317 -0.86 16.62 13.01
N SER A 318 -2.13 16.31 12.77
CA SER A 318 -2.55 15.07 12.13
C SER A 318 -2.29 15.05 10.63
N GLU A 319 -2.12 16.22 10.00
CA GLU A 319 -2.09 16.42 8.54
C GLU A 319 -3.47 16.27 7.85
N HIS A 320 -4.57 16.16 8.63
CA HIS A 320 -5.94 16.22 8.08
C HIS A 320 -6.11 17.49 7.22
N PRO A 321 -6.95 17.49 6.16
CA PRO A 321 -7.36 18.69 5.44
C PRO A 321 -7.37 19.98 6.25
N ASN A 322 -6.72 21.00 5.68
CA ASN A 322 -6.41 22.31 6.26
C ASN A 322 -5.35 22.34 7.37
N ALA A 323 -4.85 21.19 7.84
CA ALA A 323 -3.61 21.08 8.59
C ALA A 323 -2.42 20.92 7.62
N SER A 324 -1.30 21.59 7.94
CA SER A 324 -0.15 21.63 7.05
C SER A 324 0.71 20.36 7.17
N PRO A 325 1.24 19.79 6.06
CA PRO A 325 2.31 18.79 6.09
C PRO A 325 3.54 19.20 6.92
N VAL A 326 3.83 20.50 7.03
CA VAL A 326 4.94 21.02 7.86
C VAL A 326 4.64 20.89 9.35
N ASP A 327 3.39 21.13 9.77
CA ASP A 327 2.95 20.92 11.16
C ASP A 327 2.98 19.42 11.52
N GLY A 328 2.56 18.55 10.59
CA GLY A 328 2.72 17.10 10.75
C GLY A 328 4.18 16.66 10.85
N ALA A 329 5.04 17.13 9.95
CA ALA A 329 6.48 16.92 10.01
C ALA A 329 7.09 17.38 11.34
N HIS A 330 6.62 18.50 11.90
CA HIS A 330 7.03 18.95 13.22
C HIS A 330 6.69 17.92 14.31
N TYR A 331 5.47 17.37 14.29
CA TYR A 331 5.03 16.39 15.27
C TYR A 331 5.78 15.06 15.12
N ILE A 332 5.93 14.54 13.90
CA ILE A 332 6.73 13.35 13.59
C ILE A 332 8.18 13.55 14.09
N ARG A 333 8.78 14.71 13.85
CA ARG A 333 10.10 15.05 14.38
C ARG A 333 10.14 14.96 15.90
N LYS A 334 9.16 15.52 16.61
CA LYS A 334 9.07 15.46 18.09
C LYS A 334 8.93 14.02 18.58
N VAL A 335 8.17 13.16 17.89
CA VAL A 335 8.10 11.72 18.18
C VAL A 335 9.49 11.08 18.05
N ILE A 336 10.19 11.29 16.94
CA ILE A 336 11.55 10.74 16.73
C ILE A 336 12.53 11.27 17.78
N GLU A 337 12.45 12.55 18.15
CA GLU A 337 13.28 13.14 19.21
C GLU A 337 13.00 12.52 20.58
N ALA A 338 11.73 12.23 20.90
CA ALA A 338 11.35 11.55 22.13
C ALA A 338 11.88 10.10 22.16
N LEU A 339 11.67 9.33 21.10
CA LEU A 339 12.11 7.93 21.00
C LEU A 339 13.64 7.81 21.00
N THR A 340 14.36 8.75 20.38
CA THR A 340 15.82 8.76 20.36
C THR A 340 16.45 9.42 21.59
N ALA A 341 15.65 9.89 22.57
CA ALA A 341 16.18 10.53 23.78
C ALA A 341 17.06 9.57 24.61
N ASN A 342 16.83 8.26 24.50
CA ASN A 342 17.64 7.21 25.09
C ASN A 342 18.07 6.20 24.01
N ALA A 343 19.36 6.19 23.66
CA ALA A 343 19.88 5.31 22.61
C ALA A 343 19.69 3.81 22.91
N LYS A 344 19.66 3.41 24.19
CA LYS A 344 19.39 2.02 24.58
C LYS A 344 17.97 1.61 24.19
N VAL A 345 16.98 2.45 24.48
CA VAL A 345 15.58 2.21 24.10
C VAL A 345 15.46 2.22 22.58
N TRP A 346 15.94 3.27 21.92
CA TRP A 346 15.83 3.41 20.46
C TRP A 346 16.46 2.24 19.68
N SER A 347 17.59 1.70 20.15
CA SER A 347 18.24 0.53 19.53
C SER A 347 17.35 -0.72 19.50
N ARG A 348 16.21 -0.70 20.22
CA ARG A 348 15.22 -1.78 20.31
C ARG A 348 13.82 -1.37 19.83
N THR A 349 13.67 -0.19 19.24
CA THR A 349 12.36 0.39 18.89
C THR A 349 12.10 0.34 17.38
N VAL A 350 10.84 0.09 17.04
CA VAL A 350 10.28 0.30 15.71
C VAL A 350 9.24 1.41 15.79
N LEU A 351 9.32 2.40 14.92
CA LEU A 351 8.23 3.35 14.66
C LEU A 351 7.61 3.03 13.30
N PHE A 352 6.33 2.67 13.29
CA PHE A 352 5.50 2.65 12.10
C PHE A 352 4.84 4.01 11.94
N LEU A 353 5.22 4.73 10.88
CA LEU A 353 4.55 5.96 10.45
C LEU A 353 3.69 5.61 9.24
N ASN A 354 2.36 5.56 9.43
CA ASN A 354 1.40 5.32 8.37
C ASN A 354 0.33 6.42 8.33
N TYR A 355 -0.56 6.32 7.36
CA TYR A 355 -1.73 7.19 7.20
C TYR A 355 -2.99 6.34 7.22
N ASP A 356 -4.12 6.91 7.60
CA ASP A 356 -5.42 6.25 7.72
C ASP A 356 -6.08 6.01 6.36
N GLU A 357 -6.22 7.05 5.52
CA GLU A 357 -6.78 6.99 4.18
C GLU A 357 -6.18 8.08 3.26
N ASN A 358 -6.77 8.29 2.08
CA ASN A 358 -6.15 9.01 0.98
C ASN A 358 -6.65 10.44 0.74
N ASP A 359 -7.54 10.98 1.57
CA ASP A 359 -8.26 12.26 1.46
C ASP A 359 -9.05 12.41 0.16
N GLY A 360 -9.28 11.30 -0.54
CA GLY A 360 -9.79 11.30 -1.90
C GLY A 360 -8.77 11.73 -2.96
N PHE A 361 -7.49 11.93 -2.64
CA PHE A 361 -6.44 12.10 -3.64
C PHE A 361 -6.21 10.83 -4.45
N PHE A 362 -6.00 11.02 -5.74
CA PHE A 362 -5.80 9.97 -6.73
C PHE A 362 -4.61 9.06 -6.37
N ASP A 363 -4.78 7.77 -6.64
CA ASP A 363 -3.70 6.79 -6.72
C ASP A 363 -3.92 5.87 -7.93
N HIS A 364 -2.85 5.60 -8.67
CA HIS A 364 -2.94 4.84 -9.91
C HIS A 364 -3.05 3.33 -9.70
N VAL A 365 -2.60 2.82 -8.54
CA VAL A 365 -2.64 1.39 -8.25
C VAL A 365 -4.03 1.02 -7.77
N VAL A 366 -4.74 0.26 -8.59
CA VAL A 366 -6.05 -0.28 -8.21
C VAL A 366 -5.86 -1.23 -7.03
N PRO A 367 -6.54 -1.00 -5.90
CA PRO A 367 -6.36 -1.82 -4.72
C PRO A 367 -6.90 -3.25 -4.93
N PRO A 368 -6.24 -4.27 -4.36
CA PRO A 368 -6.78 -5.62 -4.30
C PRO A 368 -8.12 -5.66 -3.60
N ALA A 369 -9.11 -6.34 -4.18
CA ALA A 369 -10.40 -6.60 -3.56
C ALA A 369 -10.84 -8.04 -3.86
N PRO A 370 -11.56 -8.71 -2.95
CA PRO A 370 -12.14 -10.02 -3.25
C PRO A 370 -13.29 -9.91 -4.26
N PRO A 371 -13.63 -10.98 -4.99
CA PRO A 371 -14.90 -11.05 -5.71
C PRO A 371 -16.06 -11.18 -4.71
N LEU A 372 -17.28 -10.73 -5.09
CA LEU A 372 -18.44 -10.87 -4.20
C LEU A 372 -18.84 -12.34 -4.02
N SER A 373 -18.58 -13.15 -5.05
CA SER A 373 -18.73 -14.60 -5.03
C SER A 373 -17.60 -15.25 -5.81
N SER A 374 -17.18 -16.44 -5.38
CA SER A 374 -16.11 -17.21 -6.04
C SER A 374 -16.71 -18.33 -6.86
N GLY A 375 -16.43 -18.36 -8.16
CA GLY A 375 -16.92 -19.41 -9.04
C GLY A 375 -16.40 -19.28 -10.47
N GLU A 376 -16.45 -20.40 -11.20
CA GLU A 376 -16.12 -20.42 -12.63
C GLU A 376 -17.05 -19.49 -13.40
N ASP A 377 -16.49 -18.77 -14.37
CA ASP A 377 -17.20 -17.82 -15.24
C ASP A 377 -17.93 -16.67 -14.50
N GLY A 378 -17.67 -16.51 -13.19
CA GLY A 378 -18.28 -15.50 -12.34
C GLY A 378 -17.51 -14.19 -12.28
N GLU A 379 -17.48 -13.56 -11.10
CA GLU A 379 -16.73 -12.32 -10.85
C GLU A 379 -15.25 -12.56 -10.56
N GLY A 380 -14.81 -13.82 -10.56
CA GLY A 380 -13.46 -14.26 -10.27
C GLY A 380 -13.44 -15.43 -9.29
N MET A 381 -12.24 -15.79 -8.82
CA MET A 381 -12.05 -16.98 -8.01
C MET A 381 -11.04 -16.77 -6.90
N VAL A 382 -11.32 -17.33 -5.73
CA VAL A 382 -10.36 -17.44 -4.63
C VAL A 382 -10.02 -18.89 -4.35
N SER A 383 -8.85 -19.14 -3.76
CA SER A 383 -8.50 -20.42 -3.17
C SER A 383 -9.63 -20.97 -2.31
N ARG A 384 -9.90 -22.28 -2.39
CA ARG A 384 -11.08 -22.90 -1.76
C ARG A 384 -11.19 -22.57 -0.26
N GLU A 385 -10.06 -22.55 0.43
CA GLU A 385 -9.99 -22.24 1.86
C GLU A 385 -10.40 -20.81 2.22
N LEU A 386 -10.35 -19.88 1.26
CA LEU A 386 -10.68 -18.46 1.48
C LEU A 386 -12.16 -18.15 1.26
N VAL A 387 -12.91 -19.03 0.56
CA VAL A 387 -14.31 -18.78 0.16
C VAL A 387 -15.19 -18.42 1.35
N ALA A 388 -15.08 -19.14 2.47
CA ALA A 388 -15.89 -18.88 3.66
C ALA A 388 -15.56 -17.53 4.34
N SER A 389 -14.33 -17.02 4.16
CA SER A 389 -13.89 -15.75 4.75
C SER A 389 -14.31 -14.51 3.96
N LEU A 390 -14.81 -14.68 2.72
CA LEU A 390 -15.28 -13.55 1.91
C LEU A 390 -16.41 -12.75 2.57
N ARG A 391 -17.24 -13.42 3.38
CA ARG A 391 -18.32 -12.76 4.15
C ARG A 391 -17.80 -11.71 5.15
N ASP A 392 -16.54 -11.80 5.56
CA ASP A 392 -15.90 -10.87 6.49
C ASP A 392 -15.21 -9.71 5.75
N GLU A 393 -15.29 -9.69 4.41
CA GLU A 393 -14.72 -8.66 3.54
C GLU A 393 -15.78 -7.96 2.67
N ILE A 394 -17.06 -8.35 2.80
CA ILE A 394 -18.19 -7.83 2.03
C ILE A 394 -19.21 -7.23 2.99
N MET A 395 -19.64 -6.00 2.69
CA MET A 395 -20.67 -5.27 3.42
C MET A 395 -21.94 -5.15 2.58
N ASP A 396 -23.10 -5.32 3.21
CA ASP A 396 -24.41 -5.08 2.58
C ASP A 396 -24.90 -3.67 2.94
N LEU A 397 -24.72 -2.73 2.02
CA LEU A 397 -25.07 -1.32 2.24
C LEU A 397 -26.57 -1.07 2.32
N ASP A 398 -27.39 -1.96 1.76
CA ASP A 398 -28.85 -1.84 1.85
C ASP A 398 -29.33 -2.03 3.29
N ARG A 399 -28.55 -2.74 4.11
CA ARG A 399 -28.78 -2.90 5.56
C ARG A 399 -28.23 -1.75 6.39
N HIS A 400 -27.42 -0.87 5.79
CA HIS A 400 -26.71 0.20 6.49
C HIS A 400 -26.86 1.54 5.76
N PRO A 401 -28.09 2.05 5.58
CA PRO A 401 -28.35 3.27 4.79
C PRO A 401 -27.71 4.54 5.35
N ARG A 402 -27.19 4.51 6.59
CA ARG A 402 -26.45 5.62 7.20
C ARG A 402 -25.05 5.82 6.61
N ILE A 403 -24.46 4.77 6.01
CA ILE A 403 -23.14 4.83 5.37
C ILE A 403 -23.22 5.52 4.01
N ALA A 404 -24.36 5.40 3.33
CA ALA A 404 -24.59 5.96 2.01
C ALA A 404 -24.70 7.49 2.07
N ALA A 405 -23.65 8.18 1.59
CA ALA A 405 -23.56 9.63 1.54
C ALA A 405 -22.92 10.10 0.21
N PRO A 406 -23.53 9.82 -0.96
CA PRO A 406 -22.93 10.16 -2.24
C PRO A 406 -22.93 11.67 -2.49
N VAL A 407 -21.79 12.23 -2.88
CA VAL A 407 -21.69 13.64 -3.31
C VAL A 407 -22.33 13.89 -4.69
N VAL A 408 -22.40 12.85 -5.52
CA VAL A 408 -23.16 12.84 -6.79
C VAL A 408 -24.47 12.09 -6.55
N PRO A 409 -25.65 12.74 -6.60
CA PRO A 409 -26.92 12.07 -6.35
C PRO A 409 -27.12 10.81 -7.20
N GLY A 410 -27.44 9.70 -6.54
CA GLY A 410 -27.66 8.41 -7.20
C GLY A 410 -26.39 7.63 -7.59
N SER A 411 -25.19 8.10 -7.21
CA SER A 411 -23.94 7.40 -7.49
C SER A 411 -23.50 6.41 -6.42
N ASP A 412 -24.27 6.26 -5.34
CA ASP A 412 -23.95 5.31 -4.27
C ASP A 412 -23.89 3.88 -4.82
N PRO A 413 -22.89 3.08 -4.43
CA PRO A 413 -22.76 1.72 -4.94
C PRO A 413 -23.89 0.78 -4.51
N GLY A 414 -24.50 0.97 -3.32
CA GLY A 414 -25.57 0.12 -2.76
C GLY A 414 -25.22 -1.37 -2.65
N GLY A 415 -26.16 -2.17 -2.14
CA GLY A 415 -26.06 -3.64 -2.11
C GLY A 415 -24.76 -4.20 -1.52
N LEU A 416 -24.34 -5.36 -2.02
CA LEU A 416 -23.10 -6.02 -1.58
C LEU A 416 -21.87 -5.36 -2.20
N GLN A 417 -20.98 -4.85 -1.35
CA GLN A 417 -19.72 -4.22 -1.76
C GLN A 417 -18.53 -4.80 -0.98
N PRO A 418 -17.37 -5.03 -1.62
CA PRO A 418 -16.16 -5.33 -0.89
C PRO A 418 -15.76 -4.11 -0.04
N VAL A 419 -15.35 -4.32 1.22
CA VAL A 419 -14.94 -3.22 2.10
C VAL A 419 -13.63 -2.57 1.63
N GLY A 420 -12.71 -3.39 1.12
CA GLY A 420 -11.39 -2.95 0.71
C GLY A 420 -10.63 -4.05 -0.05
N LEU A 421 -9.31 -3.92 -0.20
CA LEU A 421 -8.46 -2.85 0.36
C LEU A 421 -8.79 -1.46 -0.21
N GLY A 422 -8.43 -0.42 0.53
CA GLY A 422 -8.49 0.97 0.10
C GLY A 422 -7.30 1.39 -0.76
N ASN A 423 -7.30 2.65 -1.17
CA ASN A 423 -6.20 3.23 -1.96
C ASN A 423 -4.87 3.13 -1.22
N ARG A 424 -3.75 3.18 -1.95
CA ARG A 424 -2.43 3.21 -1.29
C ARG A 424 -2.28 4.47 -0.46
N VAL A 425 -1.71 4.31 0.72
CA VAL A 425 -1.37 5.38 1.65
C VAL A 425 0.07 5.22 2.10
N PRO A 426 0.78 6.30 2.48
CA PRO A 426 2.16 6.18 2.89
C PRO A 426 2.37 5.28 4.11
N MET A 427 3.47 4.52 4.09
CA MET A 427 3.99 3.78 5.23
C MET A 427 5.52 3.82 5.20
N ILE A 428 6.12 4.38 6.25
CA ILE A 428 7.57 4.38 6.46
C ILE A 428 7.86 3.66 7.78
N VAL A 429 8.72 2.66 7.72
CA VAL A 429 9.18 1.93 8.90
C VAL A 429 10.46 2.57 9.40
N VAL A 430 10.39 3.42 10.42
CA VAL A 430 11.52 4.16 10.98
C VAL A 430 12.14 3.34 12.13
N SER A 431 13.30 2.74 11.89
CA SER A 431 13.94 1.84 12.86
C SER A 431 15.42 1.60 12.57
N PRO A 432 16.25 1.24 13.57
CA PRO A 432 17.62 0.82 13.32
C PRO A 432 17.77 -0.40 12.36
N TRP A 433 16.73 -1.22 12.22
CA TRP A 433 16.69 -2.38 11.32
C TRP A 433 16.25 -2.07 9.88
N THR A 434 15.81 -0.85 9.59
CA THR A 434 15.24 -0.47 8.28
C THR A 434 16.03 0.62 7.57
N ARG A 435 17.23 0.93 8.04
CA ARG A 435 18.13 1.96 7.49
C ARG A 435 18.54 1.63 6.04
N GLY A 436 18.81 2.66 5.26
CA GLY A 436 19.41 2.56 3.91
C GLY A 436 18.45 2.85 2.75
N GLY A 437 17.31 3.49 3.03
CA GLY A 437 16.41 3.95 1.98
C GLY A 437 15.84 2.83 1.11
N TRP A 438 15.45 1.71 1.73
CA TRP A 438 14.88 0.55 1.03
C TRP A 438 13.44 0.82 0.58
N VAL A 439 12.98 0.13 -0.46
CA VAL A 439 11.56 -0.01 -0.80
C VAL A 439 11.08 -1.44 -0.52
N CYS A 440 9.86 -1.59 -0.03
CA CYS A 440 9.19 -2.87 0.18
C CYS A 440 7.85 -2.88 -0.57
N SER A 441 7.72 -3.78 -1.55
CA SER A 441 6.57 -3.85 -2.47
C SER A 441 5.66 -5.07 -2.22
N GLU A 442 5.74 -5.65 -1.03
CA GLU A 442 4.74 -6.61 -0.53
C GLU A 442 3.46 -5.85 -0.19
N THR A 443 2.32 -6.44 -0.57
CA THR A 443 0.99 -5.88 -0.27
C THR A 443 0.77 -5.86 1.24
N PHE A 444 0.44 -4.71 1.80
CA PHE A 444 0.10 -4.52 3.20
C PHE A 444 -1.16 -3.66 3.35
N ASP A 445 -1.74 -3.69 4.54
CA ASP A 445 -2.78 -2.76 4.99
C ASP A 445 -2.64 -2.48 6.51
N HIS A 446 -3.57 -1.74 7.14
CA HIS A 446 -3.47 -1.46 8.58
C HIS A 446 -3.47 -2.72 9.46
N THR A 447 -4.08 -3.82 9.04
CA THR A 447 -4.03 -5.08 9.79
C THR A 447 -2.63 -5.69 9.81
N SER A 448 -1.77 -5.32 8.86
CA SER A 448 -0.38 -5.77 8.81
C SER A 448 0.44 -5.29 10.03
N VAL A 449 0.06 -4.15 10.64
CA VAL A 449 0.63 -3.68 11.92
C VAL A 449 0.30 -4.66 13.04
N LEU A 450 -0.95 -5.11 13.13
CA LEU A 450 -1.36 -6.09 14.14
C LEU A 450 -0.66 -7.42 13.92
N ARG A 451 -0.53 -7.89 12.67
CA ARG A 451 0.22 -9.11 12.34
C ARG A 451 1.70 -9.03 12.72
N PHE A 452 2.33 -7.87 12.59
CA PHE A 452 3.68 -7.67 13.11
C PHE A 452 3.73 -7.86 14.64
N LEU A 453 2.74 -7.33 15.37
CA LEU A 453 2.61 -7.52 16.81
C LEU A 453 2.34 -8.99 17.17
N GLU A 454 1.56 -9.73 16.39
CA GLU A 454 1.38 -11.19 16.55
C GLU A 454 2.73 -11.91 16.45
N LYS A 455 3.49 -11.62 15.38
CA LYS A 455 4.81 -12.23 15.16
C LYS A 455 5.79 -11.90 16.27
N ARG A 456 5.72 -10.67 16.81
CA ARG A 456 6.63 -10.23 17.85
C ARG A 456 6.26 -10.76 19.23
N PHE A 457 5.00 -10.68 19.63
CA PHE A 457 4.56 -10.89 21.02
C PHE A 457 3.75 -12.17 21.23
N GLY A 458 3.39 -12.89 20.16
CA GLY A 458 2.63 -14.14 20.25
C GLY A 458 1.15 -13.96 20.60
N VAL A 459 0.61 -12.76 20.40
CA VAL A 459 -0.81 -12.43 20.67
C VAL A 459 -1.56 -12.35 19.34
N GLU A 460 -2.36 -13.36 19.02
CA GLU A 460 -3.15 -13.44 17.77
C GLU A 460 -4.35 -12.48 17.75
N GLU A 461 -4.63 -11.89 16.58
CA GLU A 461 -5.82 -11.10 16.26
C GLU A 461 -6.82 -11.89 15.39
N PRO A 462 -7.71 -12.71 15.97
CA PRO A 462 -8.63 -13.56 15.22
C PRO A 462 -9.69 -12.78 14.41
N ASN A 463 -9.81 -11.46 14.58
CA ASN A 463 -10.73 -10.65 13.80
C ASN A 463 -10.28 -10.42 12.35
N ILE A 464 -8.98 -10.52 12.05
CA ILE A 464 -8.49 -10.38 10.67
C ILE A 464 -8.96 -11.58 9.86
N SER A 465 -9.69 -11.32 8.77
CA SER A 465 -10.27 -12.36 7.92
C SER A 465 -9.20 -13.29 7.31
N GLY A 466 -9.62 -14.51 6.93
CA GLY A 466 -8.76 -15.44 6.20
C GLY A 466 -8.23 -14.87 4.89
N TRP A 467 -9.10 -14.20 4.11
CA TRP A 467 -8.73 -13.56 2.85
C TRP A 467 -7.65 -12.48 3.06
N ARG A 468 -7.85 -11.59 4.04
CA ARG A 468 -6.90 -10.51 4.33
C ARG A 468 -5.58 -11.04 4.84
N ARG A 469 -5.59 -12.10 5.66
CA ARG A 469 -4.37 -12.82 6.09
C ARG A 469 -3.60 -13.46 4.94
N ALA A 470 -4.30 -13.89 3.89
CA ALA A 470 -3.66 -14.48 2.72
C ALA A 470 -2.98 -13.42 1.84
N VAL A 471 -3.60 -12.24 1.69
CA VAL A 471 -3.17 -11.21 0.74
C VAL A 471 -2.22 -10.17 1.34
N CYS A 472 -2.50 -9.67 2.54
CA CYS A 472 -1.69 -8.63 3.18
C CYS A 472 -0.55 -9.28 3.98
N GLY A 473 0.66 -8.76 3.94
CA GLY A 473 1.80 -9.27 4.69
C GLY A 473 1.75 -8.98 6.20
N ASP A 474 2.82 -9.33 6.91
CA ASP A 474 2.98 -9.07 8.36
C ASP A 474 4.05 -8.00 8.68
N LEU A 475 4.40 -7.19 7.68
CA LEU A 475 5.45 -6.16 7.68
C LEU A 475 6.89 -6.65 7.91
N THR A 476 7.13 -7.94 8.18
CA THR A 476 8.50 -8.41 8.51
C THR A 476 9.48 -8.32 7.34
N SER A 477 9.00 -8.36 6.09
CA SER A 477 9.81 -8.16 4.88
C SER A 477 10.36 -6.74 4.73
N ALA A 478 9.82 -5.76 5.47
CA ALA A 478 10.35 -4.40 5.47
C ALA A 478 11.70 -4.25 6.21
N PHE A 479 12.15 -5.29 6.94
CA PHE A 479 13.27 -5.25 7.88
C PHE A 479 14.49 -6.06 7.44
N ASP A 480 15.67 -5.62 7.88
CA ASP A 480 16.90 -6.42 7.91
C ASP A 480 17.31 -6.74 9.36
N PHE A 481 16.65 -7.74 9.94
CA PHE A 481 16.97 -8.22 11.29
C PHE A 481 18.37 -8.84 11.36
N ALA A 482 18.79 -9.55 10.31
CA ALA A 482 20.06 -10.29 10.26
C ALA A 482 21.29 -9.38 10.03
N GLY A 483 21.11 -8.18 9.48
CA GLY A 483 22.21 -7.25 9.19
C GLY A 483 22.99 -7.59 7.92
N THR A 484 22.33 -8.21 6.94
CA THR A 484 22.95 -8.69 5.69
C THR A 484 23.00 -7.64 4.59
N SER A 485 22.32 -6.51 4.76
CA SER A 485 22.22 -5.45 3.75
C SER A 485 23.24 -4.33 3.97
N ASP A 486 23.90 -3.90 2.89
CA ASP A 486 24.78 -2.72 2.92
C ASP A 486 23.96 -1.42 3.08
N SER A 487 24.36 -0.57 4.02
CA SER A 487 23.64 0.63 4.43
C SER A 487 24.26 1.89 3.80
N ALA A 488 24.31 1.94 2.48
CA ALA A 488 24.76 3.12 1.77
C ALA A 488 23.79 4.30 2.00
N MET A 489 24.34 5.48 2.27
CA MET A 489 23.57 6.66 2.69
C MET A 489 23.30 7.58 1.50
N PRO A 490 22.04 7.93 1.20
CA PRO A 490 21.72 8.92 0.18
C PRO A 490 21.99 10.35 0.67
N LYS A 491 22.22 11.29 -0.27
CA LYS A 491 22.37 12.73 0.02
C LYS A 491 21.02 13.44 -0.06
N LEU A 492 20.83 14.47 0.78
CA LEU A 492 19.58 15.25 0.83
C LEU A 492 19.81 16.75 0.55
N GLY A 493 18.74 17.39 0.07
CA GLY A 493 18.53 18.83 0.19
C GLY A 493 17.36 19.10 1.16
N VAL A 494 17.42 20.20 1.91
CA VAL A 494 16.37 20.64 2.84
C VAL A 494 15.78 21.94 2.30
N PRO A 495 14.49 21.97 1.91
CA PRO A 495 13.74 23.19 1.63
C PRO A 495 13.07 23.74 2.90
N ALA A 496 12.69 25.01 2.82
CA ALA A 496 11.96 25.75 3.86
C ALA A 496 10.48 25.88 3.48
N GLY A 497 9.56 25.82 4.46
CA GLY A 497 8.12 26.01 4.21
C GLY A 497 7.75 27.42 3.72
N SER A 498 6.49 27.60 3.30
CA SER A 498 5.96 28.85 2.73
C SER A 498 4.58 29.22 3.28
N ASN A 499 4.31 30.53 3.41
CA ASN A 499 3.00 31.09 3.81
C ASN A 499 2.27 31.74 2.63
N ALA A 500 2.58 31.34 1.39
CA ALA A 500 1.94 31.89 0.21
C ALA A 500 0.46 31.48 0.10
N LYS A 501 -0.29 32.12 -0.79
CA LYS A 501 -1.75 31.95 -0.92
C LYS A 501 -2.24 31.98 -2.38
N ALA A 502 -1.35 31.64 -3.33
CA ALA A 502 -1.75 31.59 -4.73
C ALA A 502 -2.86 30.53 -4.92
N PRO A 503 -3.84 30.78 -5.81
CA PRO A 503 -4.87 29.80 -6.09
C PRO A 503 -4.23 28.52 -6.66
N ILE A 504 -4.75 27.36 -6.23
CA ILE A 504 -4.38 26.06 -6.82
C ILE A 504 -5.09 25.94 -8.17
N LEU A 505 -4.32 25.90 -9.25
CA LEU A 505 -4.83 25.84 -10.61
C LEU A 505 -4.18 24.68 -11.38
N VAL A 506 -4.99 23.99 -12.18
CA VAL A 506 -4.46 23.02 -13.15
C VAL A 506 -3.67 23.79 -14.23
N PRO A 507 -2.44 23.34 -14.58
CA PRO A 507 -1.69 23.98 -15.65
C PRO A 507 -2.44 23.92 -16.99
N ALA A 508 -2.56 25.06 -17.68
CA ALA A 508 -3.25 25.15 -18.98
C ALA A 508 -2.68 24.17 -20.02
N ARG A 509 -1.35 23.95 -19.98
CA ARG A 509 -0.69 22.87 -20.72
C ARG A 509 -0.41 21.72 -19.77
N GLN A 510 -1.26 20.72 -19.81
CA GLN A 510 -1.11 19.51 -19.00
C GLN A 510 -0.01 18.60 -19.56
N ALA A 511 0.72 17.93 -18.66
CA ALA A 511 1.72 16.92 -18.99
C ALA A 511 1.78 15.90 -17.85
N MET A 512 2.20 14.68 -18.17
CA MET A 512 2.46 13.67 -17.15
C MET A 512 3.57 14.15 -16.19
N PRO A 513 3.40 13.95 -14.87
CA PRO A 513 4.48 14.16 -13.92
C PRO A 513 5.70 13.32 -14.27
N THR A 514 6.87 13.81 -13.90
CA THR A 514 8.14 13.08 -14.01
C THR A 514 8.54 12.58 -12.63
N GLN A 515 8.88 11.30 -12.52
CA GLN A 515 9.48 10.73 -11.32
C GLN A 515 10.98 11.09 -11.26
N GLU A 516 11.51 11.31 -10.06
CA GLU A 516 12.95 11.48 -9.84
C GLU A 516 13.71 10.28 -10.47
N PRO A 517 14.83 10.52 -11.17
CA PRO A 517 15.56 9.45 -11.82
C PRO A 517 16.24 8.52 -10.81
N GLY A 518 16.40 7.26 -11.20
CA GLY A 518 17.17 6.25 -10.48
C GLY A 518 16.33 5.22 -9.73
N SER A 519 16.98 4.14 -9.32
CA SER A 519 16.39 3.06 -8.53
C SER A 519 16.78 3.16 -7.06
N ARG A 520 16.13 2.34 -6.23
CA ARG A 520 16.43 2.17 -4.81
C ARG A 520 16.70 0.70 -4.48
N PRO A 521 17.44 0.38 -3.41
CA PRO A 521 17.48 -0.99 -2.88
C PRO A 521 16.06 -1.49 -2.58
N ALA A 522 15.72 -2.71 -3.01
CA ALA A 522 14.41 -3.33 -2.81
C ALA A 522 14.50 -4.57 -1.93
N ARG A 523 13.57 -4.68 -0.97
CA ARG A 523 13.50 -5.81 -0.03
C ARG A 523 13.15 -7.10 -0.78
N PRO A 524 13.80 -8.23 -0.46
CA PRO A 524 13.43 -9.52 -1.03
C PRO A 524 12.01 -9.89 -0.58
N LEU A 525 11.17 -10.33 -1.52
CA LEU A 525 9.81 -10.74 -1.22
C LEU A 525 9.68 -12.27 -1.34
N ALA A 526 8.61 -12.82 -0.77
CA ALA A 526 8.36 -14.26 -0.80
C ALA A 526 7.26 -14.66 -1.79
N TYR A 527 7.06 -13.82 -2.80
CA TYR A 527 6.19 -14.06 -3.94
C TYR A 527 6.82 -15.05 -4.92
N ALA A 528 6.07 -16.05 -5.36
CA ALA A 528 6.48 -16.92 -6.46
C ALA A 528 5.24 -17.55 -7.10
N TRP A 529 4.89 -17.12 -8.30
CA TRP A 529 3.79 -17.70 -9.06
C TRP A 529 4.12 -17.82 -10.53
N SER A 530 3.39 -18.69 -11.21
CA SER A 530 3.33 -18.74 -12.67
C SER A 530 1.89 -18.63 -13.14
N LEU A 531 1.73 -18.04 -14.32
CA LEU A 531 0.44 -17.97 -14.99
C LEU A 531 0.45 -18.92 -16.18
N ARG A 532 -0.51 -19.84 -16.21
CA ARG A 532 -0.71 -20.74 -17.34
C ARG A 532 -1.97 -20.36 -18.08
N HIS A 533 -1.84 -20.28 -19.40
CA HIS A 533 -2.96 -20.10 -20.30
C HIS A 533 -3.12 -21.34 -21.18
N ARG A 534 -4.37 -21.77 -21.38
CA ARG A 534 -4.69 -22.88 -22.27
C ARG A 534 -5.99 -22.59 -23.02
N LEU A 535 -5.97 -22.85 -24.32
CA LEU A 535 -7.17 -22.98 -25.13
C LEU A 535 -7.65 -24.43 -25.13
N ASP A 536 -8.96 -24.64 -24.86
CA ASP A 536 -9.63 -25.94 -24.95
C ASP A 536 -11.11 -25.75 -25.32
N GLY A 537 -11.61 -26.48 -26.33
CA GLY A 537 -13.05 -26.65 -26.58
C GLY A 537 -13.92 -25.39 -26.66
N GLY A 538 -13.40 -24.24 -27.09
CA GLY A 538 -14.13 -22.97 -27.11
C GLY A 538 -14.04 -22.14 -25.82
N ALA A 539 -13.03 -22.39 -24.99
CA ALA A 539 -12.75 -21.59 -23.81
C ALA A 539 -11.25 -21.24 -23.69
N SER A 540 -10.99 -20.12 -23.03
CA SER A 540 -9.68 -19.70 -22.55
C SER A 540 -9.60 -20.00 -21.05
N HIS A 541 -8.66 -20.84 -20.66
CA HIS A 541 -8.40 -21.20 -19.26
C HIS A 541 -7.21 -20.40 -18.75
N ILE A 542 -7.36 -19.78 -17.60
CA ILE A 542 -6.29 -19.07 -16.90
C ILE A 542 -6.10 -19.74 -15.55
N ALA A 543 -4.91 -20.27 -15.31
CA ALA A 543 -4.51 -20.84 -14.04
C ALA A 543 -3.42 -20.00 -13.38
N PHE A 544 -3.62 -19.71 -12.11
CA PHE A 544 -2.63 -19.10 -11.22
C PHE A 544 -2.07 -20.20 -10.32
N ASP A 545 -0.79 -20.50 -10.49
CA ASP A 545 -0.07 -21.46 -9.65
C ASP A 545 0.85 -20.69 -8.70
N ASN A 546 0.54 -20.68 -7.41
CA ASN A 546 1.34 -20.00 -6.41
C ASN A 546 2.24 -20.99 -5.67
N HIS A 547 3.54 -20.89 -5.91
CA HIS A 547 4.59 -21.68 -5.24
C HIS A 547 5.29 -20.88 -4.13
N GLY A 548 4.87 -19.63 -3.91
CA GLY A 548 5.41 -18.72 -2.93
C GLY A 548 4.88 -18.99 -1.53
N ARG A 549 5.37 -18.19 -0.58
CA ARG A 549 4.95 -18.24 0.84
C ARG A 549 3.93 -17.15 1.19
N LEU A 550 3.60 -16.28 0.23
CA LEU A 550 2.60 -15.23 0.34
C LEU A 550 1.47 -15.54 -0.63
N GLY A 551 0.23 -15.27 -0.23
CA GLY A 551 -0.88 -15.22 -1.18
C GLY A 551 -0.75 -14.02 -2.11
N ALA A 552 -1.46 -14.06 -3.23
CA ALA A 552 -1.45 -12.97 -4.20
C ALA A 552 -2.86 -12.72 -4.75
N ALA A 553 -3.18 -11.45 -4.94
CA ALA A 553 -4.42 -11.01 -5.56
C ALA A 553 -4.15 -10.49 -6.98
N PHE A 554 -5.04 -10.82 -7.92
CA PHE A 554 -4.93 -10.41 -9.32
C PHE A 554 -6.23 -9.81 -9.83
N LEU A 555 -6.10 -8.81 -10.70
CA LEU A 555 -7.21 -8.22 -11.46
C LEU A 555 -7.07 -8.62 -12.92
N VAL A 556 -8.09 -9.27 -13.48
CA VAL A 556 -8.12 -9.68 -14.89
C VAL A 556 -9.16 -8.87 -15.65
N TYR A 557 -8.69 -7.99 -16.52
CA TYR A 557 -9.52 -7.17 -17.40
C TYR A 557 -9.74 -7.88 -18.75
N ASP A 558 -10.95 -7.75 -19.27
CA ASP A 558 -11.31 -8.19 -20.62
C ASP A 558 -11.01 -7.05 -21.60
N GLY A 559 -9.91 -7.15 -22.34
CA GLY A 559 -9.48 -6.12 -23.30
C GLY A 559 -10.44 -5.95 -24.49
N LEU A 560 -11.37 -6.89 -24.71
CA LEU A 560 -12.45 -6.77 -25.70
C LEU A 560 -13.68 -6.03 -25.14
N ARG A 561 -13.80 -5.95 -23.81
CA ARG A 561 -14.85 -5.23 -23.09
C ARG A 561 -14.21 -4.33 -22.05
N ARG A 562 -13.47 -3.32 -22.52
CA ARG A 562 -12.64 -2.44 -21.67
C ARG A 562 -13.45 -1.64 -20.63
N ASP A 563 -14.76 -1.47 -20.85
CA ASP A 563 -15.69 -0.84 -19.90
C ASP A 563 -16.27 -1.82 -18.86
N ALA A 564 -15.96 -3.11 -18.92
CA ALA A 564 -16.35 -4.08 -17.91
C ALA A 564 -15.45 -3.97 -16.66
N PRO A 565 -15.95 -4.28 -15.46
CA PRO A 565 -15.08 -4.37 -14.30
C PRO A 565 -14.17 -5.60 -14.44
N PRO A 566 -12.96 -5.59 -13.83
CA PRO A 566 -12.11 -6.77 -13.82
C PRO A 566 -12.75 -7.91 -13.03
N ARG A 567 -12.45 -9.15 -13.43
CA ARG A 567 -12.61 -10.30 -12.54
C ARG A 567 -11.49 -10.29 -11.49
N ARG A 568 -11.81 -10.68 -10.26
CA ARG A 568 -10.91 -10.57 -9.09
C ARG A 568 -10.50 -11.95 -8.60
N TYR A 569 -9.19 -12.17 -8.49
CA TYR A 569 -8.64 -13.48 -8.13
C TYR A 569 -7.79 -13.39 -6.88
N THR A 570 -7.80 -14.44 -6.07
CA THR A 570 -6.88 -14.57 -4.94
C THR A 570 -6.40 -16.01 -4.80
N VAL A 571 -5.10 -16.21 -4.94
CA VAL A 571 -4.47 -17.52 -4.76
C VAL A 571 -3.68 -17.52 -3.46
N ALA A 572 -4.03 -18.41 -2.55
CA ALA A 572 -3.31 -18.61 -1.30
C ALA A 572 -1.89 -19.13 -1.55
N ALA A 573 -1.01 -18.99 -0.56
CA ALA A 573 0.35 -19.50 -0.64
C ALA A 573 0.35 -21.02 -0.85
N GLY A 574 1.09 -21.51 -1.84
CA GLY A 574 1.19 -22.94 -2.14
C GLY A 574 -0.02 -23.55 -2.87
N ASP A 575 -1.03 -22.75 -3.23
CA ASP A 575 -2.27 -23.23 -3.86
C ASP A 575 -2.32 -22.91 -5.37
N ARG A 576 -3.34 -23.45 -6.03
CA ARG A 576 -3.67 -23.20 -7.44
C ARG A 576 -5.16 -22.92 -7.60
N ILE A 577 -5.47 -21.90 -8.40
CA ILE A 577 -6.81 -21.67 -8.93
C ILE A 577 -6.80 -21.67 -10.46
N GLU A 578 -7.88 -22.11 -11.09
CA GLU A 578 -8.07 -22.07 -12.54
C GLU A 578 -9.50 -21.61 -12.83
N ASP A 579 -9.63 -20.60 -13.68
CA ASP A 579 -10.91 -20.08 -14.15
C ASP A 579 -11.06 -20.29 -15.66
N ARG A 580 -12.31 -20.45 -16.06
CA ARG A 580 -12.74 -20.62 -17.43
C ARG A 580 -13.36 -19.32 -17.93
N TRP A 581 -12.84 -18.83 -19.05
CA TRP A 581 -13.40 -17.73 -19.81
C TRP A 581 -14.03 -18.27 -21.09
N GLN A 582 -15.35 -18.15 -21.18
CA GLN A 582 -16.08 -18.57 -22.37
C GLN A 582 -15.62 -17.77 -23.60
N LEU A 583 -15.32 -18.47 -24.70
CA LEU A 583 -15.23 -17.88 -26.04
C LEU A 583 -16.57 -18.20 -26.73
N ALA A 584 -17.19 -17.24 -27.43
CA ALA A 584 -18.54 -17.44 -27.93
C ALA A 584 -18.59 -18.48 -29.08
N LYS A 585 -17.54 -18.56 -29.92
CA LYS A 585 -17.37 -19.52 -31.04
C LYS A 585 -15.89 -19.82 -31.35
N ALA A 586 -15.65 -20.87 -32.12
CA ALA A 586 -14.34 -21.12 -32.74
C ALA A 586 -13.98 -19.96 -33.69
N GLY A 587 -12.76 -19.42 -33.56
CA GLY A 587 -12.33 -18.23 -34.28
C GLY A 587 -12.64 -16.90 -33.57
N ASP A 588 -13.11 -16.94 -32.32
CA ASP A 588 -13.26 -15.74 -31.50
C ASP A 588 -11.93 -15.27 -30.91
N ALA A 589 -11.82 -13.95 -30.82
CA ALA A 589 -10.70 -13.29 -30.15
C ALA A 589 -10.83 -13.38 -28.63
N TYR A 590 -9.69 -13.28 -27.95
CA TYR A 590 -9.60 -12.91 -26.54
C TYR A 590 -8.49 -11.87 -26.34
N ASP A 591 -8.68 -11.02 -25.35
CA ASP A 591 -7.66 -10.10 -24.83
C ASP A 591 -7.82 -10.07 -23.30
N ARG A 592 -6.81 -10.57 -22.58
CA ARG A 592 -6.80 -10.64 -21.11
C ARG A 592 -5.61 -9.89 -20.59
N ARG A 593 -5.88 -8.92 -19.73
CA ARG A 593 -4.85 -8.08 -19.08
C ARG A 593 -4.90 -8.31 -17.58
N ILE A 594 -3.80 -8.79 -17.04
CA ILE A 594 -3.72 -9.36 -15.70
C ILE A 594 -2.73 -8.53 -14.91
N HIS A 595 -3.21 -7.82 -13.90
CA HIS A 595 -2.39 -7.04 -12.98
C HIS A 595 -2.26 -7.78 -11.65
N GLY A 596 -1.07 -7.79 -11.07
CA GLY A 596 -0.77 -8.44 -9.79
C GLY A 596 0.20 -7.64 -8.92
N PRO A 597 0.61 -8.20 -7.77
CA PRO A 597 1.50 -7.52 -6.84
C PRO A 597 2.92 -7.39 -7.40
N ASN A 598 3.72 -6.52 -6.77
CA ASN A 598 5.10 -6.19 -7.15
C ASN A 598 5.29 -5.89 -8.66
N GLY A 599 4.36 -5.11 -9.25
CA GLY A 599 4.44 -4.69 -10.65
C GLY A 599 4.18 -5.80 -11.67
N TYR A 600 3.64 -6.95 -11.25
CA TYR A 600 3.32 -8.04 -12.17
C TYR A 600 2.24 -7.63 -13.18
N PHE A 601 2.50 -7.90 -14.45
CA PHE A 601 1.59 -7.67 -15.56
C PHE A 601 1.67 -8.81 -16.57
N CYS A 602 0.53 -9.29 -17.05
CA CYS A 602 0.45 -10.21 -18.17
C CYS A 602 -0.59 -9.75 -19.18
N ALA A 603 -0.26 -9.84 -20.47
CA ALA A 603 -1.21 -9.64 -21.56
C ALA A 603 -1.28 -10.89 -22.45
N LEU A 604 -2.48 -11.45 -22.58
CA LEU A 604 -2.78 -12.61 -23.40
C LEU A 604 -3.77 -12.17 -24.48
N ARG A 605 -3.30 -12.06 -25.73
CA ARG A 605 -4.14 -11.70 -26.87
C ARG A 605 -4.02 -12.74 -27.96
N GLY A 606 -5.13 -13.13 -28.55
CA GLY A 606 -5.14 -14.13 -29.61
C GLY A 606 -6.54 -14.59 -29.98
N PHE A 607 -6.60 -15.74 -30.65
CA PHE A 607 -7.79 -16.41 -31.14
C PHE A 607 -7.81 -17.87 -30.69
N ALA A 608 -9.00 -18.48 -30.66
CA ALA A 608 -9.18 -19.86 -30.20
C ALA A 608 -8.38 -20.93 -31.00
N ASP A 609 -7.93 -20.59 -32.20
CA ASP A 609 -7.16 -21.43 -33.13
C ASP A 609 -5.65 -21.14 -33.12
N ASP A 610 -5.17 -20.22 -32.28
CA ASP A 610 -3.74 -19.95 -32.18
C ASP A 610 -2.97 -21.19 -31.69
N PRO A 611 -1.94 -21.65 -32.43
CA PRO A 611 -1.30 -22.93 -32.14
C PRO A 611 -0.23 -22.83 -31.05
N VAL A 612 0.26 -21.62 -30.76
CA VAL A 612 1.37 -21.40 -29.83
C VAL A 612 0.87 -20.96 -28.46
N GLU A 613 1.41 -21.56 -27.40
CA GLU A 613 1.30 -21.04 -26.03
C GLU A 613 2.69 -20.72 -25.49
N ALA A 614 2.75 -19.74 -24.59
CA ALA A 614 3.98 -19.37 -23.89
C ALA A 614 3.71 -19.31 -22.40
N GLU A 615 4.67 -19.78 -21.60
CA GLU A 615 4.65 -19.71 -20.14
C GLU A 615 6.00 -19.17 -19.65
N VAL A 616 5.99 -18.32 -18.63
CA VAL A 616 7.21 -17.83 -17.96
C VAL A 616 7.30 -18.45 -16.57
N ARG A 617 8.44 -19.08 -16.29
CA ARG A 617 8.73 -19.73 -15.01
C ARG A 617 10.00 -19.15 -14.40
N GLY A 618 9.93 -18.79 -13.13
CA GLY A 618 11.12 -18.46 -12.34
C GLY A 618 11.94 -19.71 -12.02
N VAL A 619 13.27 -19.64 -12.14
CA VAL A 619 14.14 -20.71 -11.69
C VAL A 619 14.46 -20.49 -10.20
N PRO A 620 14.08 -21.42 -9.30
CA PRO A 620 14.26 -21.21 -7.87
C PRO A 620 15.73 -20.94 -7.50
N ARG A 621 15.97 -19.89 -6.70
CA ARG A 621 17.31 -19.47 -6.18
C ARG A 621 18.31 -19.01 -7.24
N GLU A 622 17.94 -19.00 -8.50
CA GLU A 622 18.70 -18.41 -9.60
C GLU A 622 18.02 -17.11 -10.03
N ARG A 623 18.81 -16.09 -10.38
CA ARG A 623 18.30 -14.83 -10.93
C ARG A 623 17.99 -14.98 -12.42
N ARG A 624 17.12 -15.94 -12.74
CA ARG A 624 16.86 -16.43 -14.10
C ARG A 624 15.41 -16.85 -14.26
N ILE A 625 14.86 -16.59 -15.45
CA ILE A 625 13.56 -17.12 -15.87
C ILE A 625 13.72 -18.02 -17.10
N GLU A 626 12.77 -18.93 -17.27
CA GLU A 626 12.60 -19.75 -18.45
C GLU A 626 11.28 -19.39 -19.16
N VAL A 627 11.36 -19.19 -20.48
CA VAL A 627 10.21 -19.01 -21.35
C VAL A 627 9.98 -20.32 -22.10
N VAL A 628 8.89 -21.00 -21.79
CA VAL A 628 8.50 -22.27 -22.40
C VAL A 628 7.50 -21.98 -23.51
N LEU A 629 7.88 -22.25 -24.75
CA LEU A 629 7.01 -22.15 -25.93
C LEU A 629 6.52 -23.54 -26.29
N SER A 630 5.21 -23.71 -26.49
CA SER A 630 4.60 -24.96 -26.94
C SER A 630 3.77 -24.73 -28.19
N ASN A 631 3.97 -25.54 -29.23
CA ASN A 631 3.21 -25.47 -30.47
C ASN A 631 2.31 -26.71 -30.61
N ARG A 632 1.00 -26.50 -30.51
CA ARG A 632 -0.03 -27.53 -30.68
C ARG A 632 -0.54 -27.65 -32.12
N GLY A 633 -0.04 -26.81 -33.02
CA GLY A 633 -0.39 -26.84 -34.44
C GLY A 633 0.27 -27.99 -35.19
N SER A 634 -0.18 -28.19 -36.43
CA SER A 634 0.33 -29.21 -37.35
C SER A 634 1.53 -28.75 -38.19
N GLN A 635 1.94 -27.49 -38.06
CA GLN A 635 3.08 -26.89 -38.77
C GLN A 635 4.05 -26.22 -37.78
N PRO A 636 5.36 -26.15 -38.08
CA PRO A 636 6.31 -25.37 -37.29
C PRO A 636 5.88 -23.90 -37.19
N ALA A 637 6.15 -23.27 -36.05
CA ALA A 637 5.83 -21.87 -35.80
C ALA A 637 7.09 -21.07 -35.45
N ALA A 638 7.34 -19.99 -36.19
CA ALA A 638 8.41 -19.04 -35.87
C ALA A 638 7.92 -18.04 -34.82
N CYS A 639 8.54 -18.05 -33.63
CA CYS A 639 8.22 -17.15 -32.52
C CYS A 639 9.31 -16.09 -32.38
N ARG A 640 8.93 -14.82 -32.27
CA ARG A 640 9.81 -13.71 -31.94
C ARG A 640 9.69 -13.43 -30.43
N VAL A 641 10.78 -13.62 -29.69
CA VAL A 641 10.85 -13.47 -28.23
C VAL A 641 11.81 -12.35 -27.87
N ALA A 642 11.38 -11.38 -27.06
CA ALA A 642 12.20 -10.27 -26.59
C ALA A 642 11.99 -10.04 -25.10
N ASN A 643 13.05 -9.63 -24.39
CA ASN A 643 12.95 -9.13 -23.01
C ASN A 643 13.35 -7.65 -22.98
N ALA A 644 12.46 -6.76 -22.57
CA ALA A 644 12.72 -5.32 -22.65
C ALA A 644 13.80 -4.80 -21.66
N TYR A 645 14.35 -5.65 -20.79
CA TYR A 645 15.31 -5.24 -19.74
C TYR A 645 16.77 -5.53 -20.07
N ASP A 646 17.04 -6.45 -21.00
CA ASP A 646 18.42 -6.84 -21.34
C ASP A 646 19.03 -5.95 -22.44
N GLY A 647 18.21 -5.22 -23.21
CA GLY A 647 18.66 -4.41 -24.34
C GLY A 647 19.11 -5.25 -25.54
N VAL A 648 18.73 -6.54 -25.57
CA VAL A 648 19.07 -7.49 -26.62
C VAL A 648 17.94 -7.50 -27.67
N PRO A 649 18.26 -7.51 -28.98
CA PRO A 649 17.24 -7.66 -30.01
C PRO A 649 16.44 -8.96 -29.85
N ALA A 650 15.19 -8.93 -30.30
CA ALA A 650 14.32 -10.09 -30.25
C ALA A 650 14.92 -11.31 -30.98
N GLN A 651 14.85 -12.47 -30.35
CA GLN A 651 15.29 -13.76 -30.89
C GLN A 651 14.16 -14.40 -31.70
N THR A 652 14.47 -14.95 -32.87
CA THR A 652 13.54 -15.78 -33.64
C THR A 652 13.80 -17.25 -33.35
N VAL A 653 12.77 -17.96 -32.89
CA VAL A 653 12.85 -19.35 -32.44
C VAL A 653 11.81 -20.17 -33.18
N GLU A 654 12.26 -21.21 -33.88
CA GLU A 654 11.35 -22.15 -34.53
C GLU A 654 10.90 -23.23 -33.53
N VAL A 655 9.59 -23.34 -33.34
CA VAL A 655 8.95 -24.34 -32.47
C VAL A 655 8.32 -25.43 -33.35
N PRO A 656 8.80 -26.68 -33.31
CA PRO A 656 8.27 -27.76 -34.14
C PRO A 656 6.77 -28.00 -33.92
N ALA A 657 6.07 -28.49 -34.94
CA ALA A 657 4.69 -28.95 -34.81
C ALA A 657 4.58 -30.01 -33.69
N GLY A 658 3.60 -29.85 -32.79
CA GLY A 658 3.44 -30.71 -31.61
C GLY A 658 4.59 -30.65 -30.58
N GLY A 659 5.56 -29.75 -30.77
CA GLY A 659 6.78 -29.67 -29.97
C GLY A 659 6.82 -28.49 -29.01
N SER A 660 7.93 -28.37 -28.29
CA SER A 660 8.22 -27.25 -27.40
C SER A 660 9.67 -26.79 -27.50
N LYS A 661 9.93 -25.55 -27.06
CA LYS A 661 11.26 -24.95 -26.92
C LYS A 661 11.32 -24.15 -25.63
N THR A 662 12.44 -24.22 -24.92
CA THR A 662 12.67 -23.43 -23.71
C THR A 662 13.82 -22.46 -23.95
N LEU A 663 13.61 -21.20 -23.59
CA LEU A 663 14.60 -20.13 -23.65
C LEU A 663 14.90 -19.66 -22.23
N ALA A 664 16.18 -19.48 -21.90
CA ALA A 664 16.60 -18.99 -20.60
C ALA A 664 17.03 -17.52 -20.68
N PHE A 665 16.58 -16.69 -19.75
CA PHE A 665 16.96 -15.29 -19.63
C PHE A 665 17.63 -15.03 -18.28
N ASP A 666 18.89 -14.60 -18.31
CA ASP A 666 19.58 -14.09 -17.13
C ASP A 666 19.04 -12.70 -16.77
N LEU A 667 18.64 -12.51 -15.51
CA LEU A 667 18.06 -11.28 -15.00
C LEU A 667 19.03 -10.53 -14.08
N SER A 668 20.30 -10.93 -14.04
CA SER A 668 21.31 -10.33 -13.17
C SER A 668 21.48 -8.83 -13.42
N ALA A 669 21.52 -8.41 -14.70
CA ALA A 669 21.68 -7.00 -15.09
C ALA A 669 20.44 -6.12 -14.80
N SER A 670 19.27 -6.73 -14.65
CA SER A 670 18.01 -6.06 -14.32
C SER A 670 17.58 -6.31 -12.88
N ALA A 671 18.46 -6.86 -12.06
CA ALA A 671 18.21 -7.21 -10.66
C ALA A 671 16.98 -8.12 -10.42
N GLY A 672 16.56 -8.92 -11.40
CA GLY A 672 15.37 -9.79 -11.30
C GLY A 672 14.15 -9.31 -12.10
N TRP A 673 14.19 -8.09 -12.66
CA TRP A 673 13.10 -7.54 -13.47
C TRP A 673 13.08 -8.09 -14.91
N TYR A 674 11.88 -8.34 -15.44
CA TYR A 674 11.68 -8.79 -16.81
C TYR A 674 10.42 -8.19 -17.46
N ASP A 675 10.41 -8.14 -18.78
CA ASP A 675 9.23 -7.84 -19.61
C ASP A 675 9.39 -8.59 -20.93
N VAL A 676 8.97 -9.86 -20.91
CA VAL A 676 9.09 -10.80 -22.02
C VAL A 676 7.86 -10.69 -22.91
N ALA A 677 8.07 -10.42 -24.19
CA ALA A 677 7.05 -10.45 -25.22
C ALA A 677 7.33 -11.59 -26.21
N VAL A 678 6.32 -12.41 -26.48
CA VAL A 678 6.30 -13.46 -27.50
C VAL A 678 5.26 -13.08 -28.56
N ALA A 679 5.70 -12.95 -29.80
CA ALA A 679 4.87 -12.74 -30.97
C ALA A 679 5.12 -13.83 -32.01
N VAL A 680 4.12 -14.11 -32.85
CA VAL A 680 4.25 -15.06 -33.96
C VAL A 680 4.01 -14.27 -35.25
N PRO A 681 5.04 -13.96 -36.07
CA PRO A 681 4.88 -13.08 -37.23
C PRO A 681 3.82 -13.53 -38.24
N ALA A 682 3.62 -14.85 -38.38
CA ALA A 682 2.58 -15.42 -39.22
C ALA A 682 1.15 -15.16 -38.70
N THR A 683 1.00 -14.84 -37.40
CA THR A 683 -0.28 -14.51 -36.75
C THR A 683 -0.14 -13.20 -35.96
N PRO A 684 -0.15 -12.02 -36.63
CA PRO A 684 0.12 -10.72 -35.98
C PRO A 684 -0.82 -10.35 -34.82
N ARG A 685 -1.95 -11.06 -34.72
CA ARG A 685 -2.97 -10.88 -33.67
C ARG A 685 -2.52 -11.51 -32.34
N TYR A 686 -1.64 -12.51 -32.38
CA TYR A 686 -1.12 -13.22 -31.21
C TYR A 686 -0.12 -12.38 -30.41
N LEU A 687 -0.33 -12.31 -29.10
CA LEU A 687 0.63 -11.77 -28.14
C LEU A 687 0.57 -12.57 -26.84
N ARG A 688 1.75 -12.88 -26.31
CA ARG A 688 1.94 -13.18 -24.89
C ARG A 688 2.97 -12.22 -24.34
N ARG A 689 2.59 -11.43 -23.35
CA ARG A 689 3.50 -10.54 -22.62
C ARG A 689 3.47 -10.89 -21.15
N TYR A 690 4.64 -11.03 -20.55
CA TYR A 690 4.82 -11.32 -19.13
C TYR A 690 5.86 -10.37 -18.58
N ALA A 691 5.48 -9.57 -17.58
CA ALA A 691 6.37 -8.61 -16.97
C ALA A 691 6.22 -8.63 -15.46
N GLY A 692 7.31 -8.37 -14.74
CA GLY A 692 7.34 -8.41 -13.28
C GLY A 692 8.75 -8.59 -12.76
N HIS A 693 8.84 -9.05 -11.51
CA HIS A 693 10.10 -9.33 -10.83
C HIS A 693 10.14 -10.81 -10.39
N HIS A 694 11.24 -11.50 -10.65
CA HIS A 694 11.48 -12.86 -10.19
C HIS A 694 12.16 -12.83 -8.82
N GLU A 695 11.44 -13.26 -7.79
CA GLU A 695 12.00 -13.34 -6.43
C GLU A 695 12.93 -14.55 -6.28
N ASP A 696 14.22 -14.29 -6.11
CA ASP A 696 15.26 -15.29 -5.86
C ASP A 696 15.69 -15.36 -4.38
N GLY A 697 15.04 -14.57 -3.53
CA GLY A 697 15.33 -14.42 -2.10
C GLY A 697 16.50 -13.51 -1.76
N ARG A 698 17.14 -12.89 -2.76
CA ARG A 698 18.23 -11.91 -2.57
C ARG A 698 17.67 -10.49 -2.64
N ALA A 699 18.36 -9.56 -2.00
CA ALA A 699 18.09 -8.14 -2.21
C ALA A 699 18.17 -7.77 -3.70
N ALA A 700 17.33 -6.83 -4.12
CA ALA A 700 17.24 -6.36 -5.50
C ALA A 700 17.27 -4.83 -5.54
N THR A 701 16.88 -4.26 -6.68
CA THR A 701 16.54 -2.84 -6.78
C THR A 701 15.08 -2.70 -7.19
N SER A 702 14.49 -1.54 -6.93
CA SER A 702 13.23 -1.14 -7.55
C SER A 702 13.32 -1.23 -9.07
N ASP A 703 12.18 -1.29 -9.75
CA ASP A 703 12.12 -1.40 -11.21
C ASP A 703 12.98 -0.31 -11.89
N PRO A 704 14.04 -0.67 -12.63
CA PRO A 704 14.88 0.30 -13.33
C PRO A 704 14.22 0.85 -14.61
N GLY A 705 13.03 0.36 -14.97
CA GLY A 705 12.34 0.64 -16.22
C GLY A 705 12.87 -0.19 -17.40
N PRO A 706 12.02 -0.52 -18.38
CA PRO A 706 12.46 -1.21 -19.59
C PRO A 706 13.34 -0.30 -20.48
N LYS A 707 14.35 -0.88 -21.12
CA LYS A 707 15.21 -0.24 -22.12
C LYS A 707 14.50 -0.31 -23.48
N ARG A 708 13.61 0.64 -23.76
CA ARG A 708 12.84 0.68 -25.02
C ARG A 708 13.50 1.54 -26.09
#